data_AF-A0A561U5U5-F1
#
_entry.id   AF-A0A561U5U5-F1
#
_cell.length_a   1.000
_cell.length_b   1.000
_cell.length_c   1.000
_cell.angle_alpha   90.00
_cell.angle_beta   90.00
_cell.angle_gamma   90.00
#
_symmetry.space_group_name_H-M   'P 1'
#
loop_
_entity.id
_entity.type
_entity.pdbx_description
1 polymer ?
#
loop_
_entity_poly.entity_id
_entity_poly.type
_entity_poly.pdbx_seq_one_letter_code
_entity_poly.pdbx_strand_id
1 'polypeptide(L)'
;MTSSTETAPKVSTQPSAPHEPAQDQAMSHRQILEAMSGLMLALLVAILSSTIVSNALPRIIADLHGTQGQYTWVVTAMLLTSTASTPLWGKLSDLFSKKLLYQIAITIFTVGSVAGGFAQSMETLIGFRALQGIGMGGLQALIQVVIAAMVPPRERGRYSGYIGATFAVATVSGPLVGGVIVDTPWLGWRWCFWVTVPIAVIAFIVLGRVLKLPVIKRDVKIDWFGALFLVGGVSLLLIWVSLAGKNFDWLSPETGYFVGGGIVALIIAVIIESKHSEPIVPLKMFRNPTVTMATLGTVAVGTAMFGGAVFLGQYFQIARSFSPTTAGLMTLPMVGGLFISSTVSGQVISRYTGKTKPFLVGGSIVMIIAMGLLSTVNHETNLVLMGVFLFLMGTGVGMLMQNLVLAVQNATSAKDMGSTTSVVTFFRTLGGSAGVSVLGAVLATRVQDYIMEGLAKIPGAAQAAAAGGGTGSLDVGHLPGPIQTIVRAAYGDAIGDIFLISACISVVTFVAVLFIREKPLRTTIESNEERETASVAAEEEGRENGRHNGAHVNSAQASPWTEPSIPSFASNGAALTGRFMDGHEQAQRVVHGVVHDSIGTPVSGVVLTLTDANGRQVERARTDNDGAFHFSVDNGGTYVLIASGGSYQPTASMVVVSDRPVRHDVQLLGAGELSGLVHVGGVGVPGAMAVLTDVRGEVVATNATDADGDYGFSDLVGGSYALTVTADGYRPVAHPIVVTDGERVRLDVALQTGAQLSGVIRSANLGVPVPDARVTLLDGSGAVVAAGTTDIDGNYHFTDLPDGEYTVIASGYPPVAGSLRLTGQETSHDVDLGYPEG
;
A
#
# COMPACT_ATOMS: atom_id res chain seq x y z
N MET A 1 54.60 -42.69 56.02
CA MET A 1 53.60 -42.70 54.94
C MET A 1 53.00 -41.31 54.88
N THR A 2 53.42 -40.53 53.90
CA THR A 2 53.10 -39.10 53.71
C THR A 2 52.03 -38.98 52.63
N SER A 3 50.89 -38.37 52.95
CA SER A 3 50.03 -37.73 51.94
C SER A 3 49.20 -36.64 52.62
N SER A 4 49.57 -35.42 52.27
CA SER A 4 48.94 -34.16 52.59
C SER A 4 47.72 -33.98 51.69
N THR A 5 46.58 -33.62 52.26
CA THR A 5 45.36 -33.29 51.53
C THR A 5 45.49 -31.88 50.96
N GLU A 6 45.70 -31.78 49.64
CA GLU A 6 45.73 -30.51 48.91
C GLU A 6 44.34 -30.25 48.29
N THR A 7 43.73 -29.14 48.68
CA THR A 7 42.43 -28.64 48.21
C THR A 7 42.54 -28.09 46.79
N ALA A 8 41.84 -28.70 45.83
CA ALA A 8 41.64 -28.15 44.48
C ALA A 8 40.59 -27.02 44.48
N PRO A 9 40.74 -25.98 43.64
CA PRO A 9 39.80 -24.86 43.61
C PRO A 9 38.51 -25.23 42.87
N LYS A 10 37.36 -24.84 43.43
CA LYS A 10 36.06 -24.89 42.76
C LYS A 10 36.07 -23.98 41.54
N VAL A 11 36.02 -24.57 40.34
CA VAL A 11 35.63 -23.86 39.13
C VAL A 11 34.15 -23.50 39.27
N SER A 12 33.85 -22.21 39.36
CA SER A 12 32.49 -21.68 39.29
C SER A 12 31.93 -21.94 37.90
N THR A 13 31.02 -22.90 37.78
CA THR A 13 30.14 -23.02 36.61
C THR A 13 29.27 -21.77 36.55
N GLN A 14 29.61 -20.82 35.68
CA GLN A 14 28.67 -19.79 35.26
C GLN A 14 27.41 -20.49 34.69
N PRO A 15 26.20 -20.01 35.01
CA PRO A 15 25.00 -20.50 34.35
C PRO A 15 25.15 -20.22 32.86
N SER A 16 25.10 -21.27 32.05
CA SER A 16 24.95 -21.17 30.60
C SER A 16 23.80 -20.21 30.30
N ALA A 17 24.10 -19.15 29.55
CA ALA A 17 23.10 -18.22 29.06
C ALA A 17 21.95 -19.00 28.39
N PRO A 18 20.69 -18.59 28.60
CA PRO A 18 19.56 -19.24 27.93
C PRO A 18 19.81 -19.19 26.41
N HIS A 19 19.65 -20.34 25.75
CA HIS A 19 19.65 -20.41 24.29
C HIS A 19 18.77 -19.29 23.74
N GLU A 20 19.35 -18.42 22.91
CA GLU A 20 18.57 -17.52 22.08
C GLU A 20 17.51 -18.36 21.34
N PRO A 21 16.22 -17.97 21.38
CA PRO A 21 15.22 -18.64 20.57
C PRO A 21 15.65 -18.55 19.11
N ALA A 22 15.61 -19.70 18.44
CA ALA A 22 15.97 -19.87 17.02
C ALA A 22 15.52 -18.66 16.20
N GLN A 23 16.47 -18.04 15.48
CA GLN A 23 16.19 -17.02 14.48
C GLN A 23 14.99 -17.47 13.64
N ASP A 24 13.87 -16.77 13.80
CA ASP A 24 12.66 -16.94 13.02
C ASP A 24 13.07 -16.92 11.55
N GLN A 25 12.94 -18.06 10.86
CA GLN A 25 13.38 -18.22 9.48
C GLN A 25 12.60 -17.25 8.59
N ALA A 26 13.20 -16.10 8.28
CA ALA A 26 12.72 -15.21 7.23
C ALA A 26 12.60 -16.03 5.94
N MET A 27 11.38 -16.05 5.35
CA MET A 27 11.12 -16.80 4.12
C MET A 27 12.12 -16.37 3.02
N SER A 28 12.68 -17.34 2.29
CA SER A 28 13.59 -17.01 1.19
C SER A 28 12.83 -16.30 0.06
N HIS A 29 13.53 -15.49 -0.75
CA HIS A 29 12.90 -14.78 -1.87
C HIS A 29 12.11 -15.70 -2.81
N ARG A 30 12.62 -16.91 -3.06
CA ARG A 30 11.93 -17.96 -3.82
C ARG A 30 10.62 -18.39 -3.16
N GLN A 31 10.62 -18.62 -1.84
CA GLN A 31 9.41 -18.97 -1.10
C GLN A 31 8.40 -17.82 -1.07
N ILE A 32 8.86 -16.56 -1.03
CA ILE A 32 7.99 -15.38 -1.12
C ILE A 32 7.31 -15.34 -2.50
N LEU A 33 8.05 -15.51 -3.59
CA LEU A 33 7.48 -15.53 -4.95
C LEU A 33 6.52 -16.72 -5.16
N GLU A 34 6.86 -17.90 -4.65
CA GLU A 34 5.98 -19.07 -4.70
C GLU A 34 4.68 -18.84 -3.89
N ALA A 35 4.77 -18.26 -2.68
CA ALA A 35 3.60 -17.89 -1.89
C ALA A 35 2.77 -16.79 -2.58
N MET A 36 3.43 -15.80 -3.17
CA MET A 36 2.80 -14.75 -3.97
C MET A 36 1.99 -15.33 -5.13
N SER A 37 2.52 -16.33 -5.84
CA SER A 37 1.77 -16.99 -6.93
C SER A 37 0.45 -17.58 -6.42
N GLY A 38 0.46 -18.25 -5.26
CA GLY A 38 -0.73 -18.79 -4.63
C GLY A 38 -1.74 -17.72 -4.20
N LEU A 39 -1.26 -16.60 -3.65
CA LEU A 39 -2.10 -15.44 -3.30
C LEU A 39 -2.74 -14.80 -4.54
N MET A 40 -1.98 -14.63 -5.63
CA MET A 40 -2.49 -14.06 -6.87
C MET A 40 -3.51 -14.99 -7.53
N LEU A 41 -3.30 -16.30 -7.52
CA LEU A 41 -4.28 -17.27 -8.04
C LEU A 41 -5.60 -17.22 -7.26
N ALA A 42 -5.55 -17.13 -5.93
CA ALA A 42 -6.75 -17.02 -5.11
C ALA A 42 -7.49 -15.69 -5.37
N LEU A 43 -6.77 -14.57 -5.48
CA LEU A 43 -7.36 -13.28 -5.84
C LEU A 43 -7.95 -13.30 -7.26
N LEU A 44 -7.24 -13.87 -8.23
CA LEU A 44 -7.70 -14.04 -9.61
C LEU A 44 -9.05 -14.75 -9.61
N VAL A 45 -9.14 -15.90 -8.93
CA VAL A 45 -10.37 -16.70 -8.82
C VAL A 45 -11.50 -15.92 -8.17
N ALA A 46 -11.22 -15.19 -7.09
CA ALA A 46 -12.23 -14.38 -6.42
C ALA A 46 -12.85 -13.35 -7.39
N ILE A 47 -12.02 -12.53 -8.04
CA ILE A 47 -12.50 -11.49 -8.96
C ILE A 47 -13.16 -12.10 -10.21
N LEU A 48 -12.53 -13.14 -10.78
CA LEU A 48 -13.02 -13.84 -11.97
C LEU A 48 -14.41 -14.46 -11.74
N SER A 49 -14.66 -15.05 -10.58
CA SER A 49 -15.98 -15.63 -10.27
C SER A 49 -17.11 -14.59 -10.27
N SER A 50 -16.85 -13.37 -9.81
CA SER A 50 -17.85 -12.30 -9.83
C SER A 50 -18.22 -11.91 -11.27
N THR A 51 -17.21 -11.73 -12.12
CA THR A 51 -17.37 -11.22 -13.48
C THR A 51 -17.88 -12.27 -14.46
N ILE A 52 -17.47 -13.54 -14.31
CA ILE A 52 -18.02 -14.67 -15.09
C ILE A 52 -19.53 -14.78 -14.85
N VAL A 53 -19.97 -14.81 -13.59
CA VAL A 53 -21.39 -15.01 -13.25
C VAL A 53 -22.23 -13.83 -13.74
N SER A 54 -21.71 -12.60 -13.66
CA SER A 54 -22.40 -11.40 -14.17
C SER A 54 -22.73 -11.51 -15.67
N ASN A 55 -21.82 -12.05 -16.49
CA ASN A 55 -22.08 -12.23 -17.93
C ASN A 55 -23.00 -13.43 -18.22
N ALA A 56 -22.96 -14.47 -17.39
CA ALA A 56 -23.84 -15.63 -17.52
C ALA A 56 -25.27 -15.38 -17.02
N LEU A 57 -25.48 -14.32 -16.24
CA LEU A 57 -26.67 -14.10 -15.44
C LEU A 57 -27.99 -14.07 -16.23
N PRO A 58 -28.09 -13.44 -17.42
CA PRO A 58 -29.31 -13.51 -18.22
C PRO A 58 -29.71 -14.96 -18.56
N ARG A 59 -28.74 -15.82 -18.89
CA ARG A 59 -28.99 -17.24 -19.18
C ARG A 59 -29.35 -18.04 -17.93
N ILE A 60 -28.67 -17.79 -16.81
CA ILE A 60 -28.96 -18.43 -15.52
C ILE A 60 -30.42 -18.20 -15.12
N ILE A 61 -30.89 -16.95 -15.27
CA ILE A 61 -32.24 -16.60 -14.87
C ILE A 61 -33.29 -17.19 -15.79
N ALA A 62 -33.04 -17.24 -17.09
CA ALA A 62 -33.92 -17.94 -18.02
C ALA A 62 -34.05 -19.43 -17.64
N ASP A 63 -32.93 -20.11 -17.36
CA ASP A 63 -32.92 -21.54 -17.00
C ASP A 63 -33.60 -21.83 -15.64
N LEU A 64 -33.44 -20.94 -14.67
CA LEU A 64 -33.99 -21.07 -13.31
C LEU A 64 -35.34 -20.34 -13.12
N HIS A 65 -35.92 -19.81 -14.20
CA HIS A 65 -37.19 -19.07 -14.19
C HIS A 65 -37.23 -17.93 -13.15
N GLY A 66 -36.11 -17.22 -13.00
CA GLY A 66 -35.94 -16.15 -12.02
C GLY A 66 -36.55 -14.81 -12.44
N THR A 67 -36.63 -13.89 -11.48
CA THR A 67 -37.17 -12.53 -11.64
C THR A 67 -36.07 -11.47 -11.74
N GLN A 68 -36.41 -10.26 -12.22
CA GLN A 68 -35.48 -9.12 -12.25
C GLN A 68 -34.94 -8.73 -10.86
N GLY A 69 -35.76 -8.87 -9.81
CA GLY A 69 -35.29 -8.69 -8.44
C GLY A 69 -34.22 -9.72 -8.07
N GLN A 70 -34.44 -10.98 -8.42
CA GLN A 70 -33.47 -12.03 -8.16
C GLN A 70 -32.17 -11.88 -8.99
N TYR A 71 -32.25 -11.33 -10.22
CA TYR A 71 -31.08 -10.95 -11.03
C TYR A 71 -30.12 -10.10 -10.21
N THR A 72 -30.67 -9.03 -9.65
CA THR A 72 -29.94 -8.09 -8.81
C THR A 72 -29.38 -8.78 -7.57
N TRP A 73 -30.17 -9.64 -6.91
CA TRP A 73 -29.76 -10.34 -5.69
C TRP A 73 -28.58 -11.31 -5.88
N VAL A 74 -28.40 -11.94 -7.05
CA VAL A 74 -27.25 -12.83 -7.28
C VAL A 74 -25.91 -12.09 -7.18
N VAL A 75 -25.89 -10.83 -7.55
CA VAL A 75 -24.71 -9.97 -7.45
C VAL A 75 -24.67 -9.29 -6.08
N THR A 76 -25.78 -8.65 -5.66
CA THR A 76 -25.88 -7.94 -4.39
C THR A 76 -25.58 -8.85 -3.19
N ALA A 77 -26.10 -10.09 -3.14
CA ALA A 77 -25.85 -10.99 -2.01
C ALA A 77 -24.37 -11.30 -1.83
N MET A 78 -23.64 -11.52 -2.94
CA MET A 78 -22.19 -11.75 -2.90
C MET A 78 -21.43 -10.48 -2.47
N LEU A 79 -21.77 -9.32 -3.06
CA LEU A 79 -21.13 -8.05 -2.70
C LEU A 79 -21.38 -7.69 -1.23
N LEU A 80 -22.61 -7.85 -0.75
CA LEU A 80 -23.01 -7.58 0.62
C LEU A 80 -22.27 -8.47 1.62
N THR A 81 -22.28 -9.78 1.41
CA THR A 81 -21.60 -10.73 2.30
C THR A 81 -20.07 -10.61 2.24
N SER A 82 -19.49 -10.32 1.06
CA SER A 82 -18.08 -9.97 0.94
C SER A 82 -17.76 -8.70 1.71
N THR A 83 -18.55 -7.64 1.55
CA THR A 83 -18.36 -6.37 2.24
C THR A 83 -18.44 -6.51 3.75
N ALA A 84 -19.46 -7.22 4.23
CA ALA A 84 -19.70 -7.49 5.64
C ALA A 84 -18.58 -8.30 6.29
N SER A 85 -18.03 -9.28 5.58
CA SER A 85 -17.02 -10.19 6.13
C SER A 85 -15.59 -9.65 6.03
N THR A 86 -15.27 -8.78 5.06
CA THR A 86 -13.91 -8.23 4.84
C THR A 86 -13.27 -7.69 6.14
N PRO A 87 -13.93 -6.83 6.94
CA PRO A 87 -13.32 -6.31 8.16
C PRO A 87 -13.14 -7.37 9.26
N LEU A 88 -14.07 -8.34 9.33
CA LEU A 88 -14.00 -9.47 10.27
C LEU A 88 -12.76 -10.33 9.99
N TRP A 89 -12.49 -10.62 8.72
CA TRP A 89 -11.29 -11.35 8.31
C TRP A 89 -10.00 -10.62 8.70
N GLY A 90 -9.97 -9.29 8.54
CA GLY A 90 -8.85 -8.45 8.97
C GLY A 90 -8.59 -8.60 10.47
N LYS A 91 -9.62 -8.46 11.31
CA LYS A 91 -9.48 -8.62 12.78
C LYS A 91 -9.11 -10.05 13.20
N LEU A 92 -9.71 -11.05 12.56
CA LEU A 92 -9.35 -12.46 12.82
C LEU A 92 -7.86 -12.71 12.54
N SER A 93 -7.26 -12.00 11.58
CA SER A 93 -5.85 -12.15 11.19
C SER A 93 -4.82 -11.66 12.22
N ASP A 94 -5.28 -10.92 13.21
CA ASP A 94 -4.48 -10.51 14.37
C ASP A 94 -4.46 -11.61 15.46
N LEU A 95 -5.46 -12.49 15.48
CA LEU A 95 -5.65 -13.53 16.50
C LEU A 95 -5.20 -14.92 16.02
N PHE A 96 -5.45 -15.23 14.75
CA PHE A 96 -5.20 -16.55 14.18
C PHE A 96 -4.02 -16.53 13.20
N SER A 97 -3.53 -17.73 12.89
CA SER A 97 -2.57 -17.93 11.81
C SER A 97 -3.12 -17.39 10.49
N LYS A 98 -2.39 -16.45 9.89
CA LYS A 98 -2.71 -15.85 8.58
C LYS A 98 -2.85 -16.93 7.50
N LYS A 99 -2.04 -17.98 7.56
CA LYS A 99 -2.15 -19.17 6.70
C LYS A 99 -3.49 -19.87 6.88
N LEU A 100 -3.85 -20.20 8.12
CA LEU A 100 -5.10 -20.92 8.41
C LEU A 100 -6.31 -20.12 7.91
N LEU A 101 -6.36 -18.82 8.20
CA LEU A 101 -7.47 -17.98 7.76
C LEU A 101 -7.58 -17.91 6.24
N TYR A 102 -6.46 -17.77 5.53
CA TYR A 102 -6.48 -17.74 4.07
C TYR A 102 -6.98 -19.07 3.49
N GLN A 103 -6.58 -20.21 4.08
CA GLN A 103 -7.05 -21.54 3.69
C GLN A 103 -8.55 -21.73 3.95
N ILE A 104 -9.06 -21.23 5.09
CA ILE A 104 -10.50 -21.24 5.40
C ILE A 104 -11.26 -20.37 4.38
N ALA A 105 -10.76 -19.18 4.05
CA ALA A 105 -11.38 -18.30 3.07
C ALA A 105 -11.45 -18.95 1.67
N ILE A 106 -10.37 -19.59 1.21
CA ILE A 106 -10.37 -20.38 -0.04
C ILE A 106 -11.40 -21.51 0.03
N THR A 107 -11.47 -22.22 1.16
CA THR A 107 -12.40 -23.35 1.34
C THR A 107 -13.85 -22.89 1.26
N ILE A 108 -14.22 -21.85 2.01
CA ILE A 108 -15.58 -21.27 2.00
C ILE A 108 -15.95 -20.82 0.59
N PHE A 109 -15.05 -20.09 -0.08
CA PHE A 109 -15.25 -19.65 -1.45
C PHE A 109 -15.47 -20.82 -2.41
N THR A 110 -14.63 -21.86 -2.30
CA THR A 110 -14.68 -23.04 -3.19
C THR A 110 -15.95 -23.84 -2.98
N VAL A 111 -16.34 -24.08 -1.72
CA VAL A 111 -17.60 -24.76 -1.37
C VAL A 111 -18.80 -23.98 -1.91
N GLY A 112 -18.83 -22.66 -1.72
CA GLY A 112 -19.87 -21.80 -2.28
C GLY A 112 -19.94 -21.88 -3.81
N SER A 113 -18.78 -21.94 -4.48
CA SER A 113 -18.72 -22.10 -5.94
C SER A 113 -19.26 -23.46 -6.38
N VAL A 114 -18.76 -24.56 -5.80
CA VAL A 114 -19.22 -25.92 -6.14
C VAL A 114 -20.73 -26.04 -5.95
N ALA A 115 -21.24 -25.60 -4.80
CA ALA A 115 -22.66 -25.63 -4.48
C ALA A 115 -23.51 -24.76 -5.42
N GLY A 116 -23.01 -23.57 -5.79
CA GLY A 116 -23.65 -22.70 -6.78
C GLY A 116 -23.87 -23.36 -8.15
N GLY A 117 -22.91 -24.16 -8.63
CA GLY A 117 -23.06 -24.91 -9.87
C GLY A 117 -24.12 -26.04 -9.80
N PHE A 118 -24.45 -26.51 -8.59
CA PHE A 118 -25.54 -27.48 -8.35
C PHE A 118 -26.89 -26.82 -8.04
N ALA A 119 -26.99 -25.49 -8.07
CA ALA A 119 -28.24 -24.81 -7.78
C ALA A 119 -29.35 -25.22 -8.76
N GLN A 120 -30.53 -25.46 -8.21
CA GLN A 120 -31.74 -25.83 -8.95
C GLN A 120 -32.84 -24.76 -8.87
N SER A 121 -32.66 -23.77 -8.01
CA SER A 121 -33.57 -22.63 -7.88
C SER A 121 -32.78 -21.34 -7.70
N MET A 122 -33.42 -20.22 -8.00
CA MET A 122 -32.78 -18.92 -7.88
C MET A 122 -32.46 -18.55 -6.41
N GLU A 123 -33.30 -18.99 -5.46
CA GLU A 123 -33.09 -18.78 -4.02
C GLU A 123 -31.86 -19.55 -3.52
N THR A 124 -31.73 -20.83 -3.91
CA THR A 124 -30.58 -21.64 -3.54
C THR A 124 -29.29 -21.08 -4.15
N LEU A 125 -29.34 -20.59 -5.39
CA LEU A 125 -28.23 -19.92 -6.03
C LEU A 125 -27.81 -18.65 -5.26
N ILE A 126 -28.76 -17.78 -4.90
CA ILE A 126 -28.50 -16.57 -4.12
C ILE A 126 -27.88 -16.92 -2.75
N GLY A 127 -28.38 -17.97 -2.09
CA GLY A 127 -27.81 -18.47 -0.83
C GLY A 127 -26.35 -18.93 -0.99
N PHE A 128 -26.03 -19.69 -2.04
CA PHE A 128 -24.65 -20.10 -2.30
C PHE A 128 -23.75 -18.94 -2.72
N ARG A 129 -24.29 -17.92 -3.39
CA ARG A 129 -23.57 -16.67 -3.70
C ARG A 129 -23.24 -15.88 -2.44
N ALA A 130 -24.17 -15.83 -1.48
CA ALA A 130 -23.92 -15.25 -0.17
C ALA A 130 -22.80 -16.01 0.58
N LEU A 131 -22.85 -17.35 0.59
CA LEU A 131 -21.78 -18.18 1.17
C LEU A 131 -20.43 -17.92 0.49
N GLN A 132 -20.40 -17.89 -0.84
CA GLN A 132 -19.21 -17.61 -1.63
C GLN A 132 -18.64 -16.21 -1.36
N GLY A 133 -19.51 -15.22 -1.16
CA GLY A 133 -19.14 -13.85 -0.82
C GLY A 133 -18.38 -13.75 0.51
N ILE A 134 -18.71 -14.56 1.52
CA ILE A 134 -17.94 -14.64 2.78
C ILE A 134 -16.49 -15.02 2.52
N GLY A 135 -16.26 -16.03 1.66
CA GLY A 135 -14.92 -16.44 1.26
C GLY A 135 -14.21 -15.36 0.45
N MET A 136 -14.90 -14.74 -0.51
CA MET A 136 -14.38 -13.63 -1.33
C MET A 136 -13.87 -12.45 -0.47
N GLY A 137 -14.64 -12.05 0.55
CA GLY A 137 -14.22 -11.00 1.49
C GLY A 137 -12.92 -11.35 2.21
N GLY A 138 -12.74 -12.62 2.58
CA GLY A 138 -11.51 -13.11 3.21
C GLY A 138 -10.32 -13.10 2.27
N LEU A 139 -10.49 -13.56 1.03
CA LEU A 139 -9.43 -13.56 0.03
C LEU A 139 -8.94 -12.14 -0.28
N GLN A 140 -9.87 -11.17 -0.33
CA GLN A 140 -9.53 -9.76 -0.56
C GLN A 140 -8.91 -9.07 0.66
N ALA A 141 -9.38 -9.37 1.88
CA ALA A 141 -8.84 -8.77 3.10
C ALA A 141 -7.44 -9.33 3.43
N LEU A 142 -7.31 -10.66 3.45
CA LEU A 142 -6.14 -11.33 3.99
C LEU A 142 -4.93 -11.25 3.06
N ILE A 143 -5.10 -10.96 1.77
CA ILE A 143 -3.97 -10.87 0.83
C ILE A 143 -3.00 -9.75 1.22
N GLN A 144 -3.53 -8.59 1.59
CA GLN A 144 -2.75 -7.44 2.04
C GLN A 144 -2.08 -7.74 3.38
N VAL A 145 -2.79 -8.45 4.28
CA VAL A 145 -2.26 -8.88 5.58
C VAL A 145 -1.10 -9.86 5.42
N VAL A 146 -1.25 -10.86 4.55
CA VAL A 146 -0.22 -11.87 4.30
C VAL A 146 1.02 -11.24 3.66
N ILE A 147 0.83 -10.36 2.66
CA ILE A 147 1.94 -9.61 2.05
C ILE A 147 2.65 -8.75 3.09
N ALA A 148 1.91 -8.05 3.96
CA ALA A 148 2.51 -7.26 5.02
C ALA A 148 3.34 -8.12 5.99
N ALA A 149 2.96 -9.38 6.22
CA ALA A 149 3.67 -10.29 7.11
C ALA A 149 4.93 -10.93 6.50
N MET A 150 5.04 -11.02 5.16
CA MET A 150 6.17 -11.68 4.49
C MET A 150 7.07 -10.74 3.67
N VAL A 151 6.63 -9.52 3.39
CA VAL A 151 7.35 -8.56 2.53
C VAL A 151 7.74 -7.30 3.31
N PRO A 152 9.03 -6.90 3.28
CA PRO A 152 9.50 -5.65 3.86
C PRO A 152 8.74 -4.43 3.31
N PRO A 153 8.44 -3.40 4.12
CA PRO A 153 7.64 -2.24 3.70
C PRO A 153 8.11 -1.58 2.41
N ARG A 154 9.43 -1.49 2.19
CA ARG A 154 10.05 -0.87 1.00
C ARG A 154 9.71 -1.59 -0.30
N GLU A 155 9.47 -2.91 -0.27
CA GLU A 155 9.15 -3.67 -1.48
C GLU A 155 7.64 -3.80 -1.73
N ARG A 156 6.77 -3.53 -0.73
CA ARG A 156 5.31 -3.74 -0.82
C ARG A 156 4.64 -2.98 -1.96
N GLY A 157 5.23 -1.85 -2.41
CA GLY A 157 4.77 -1.12 -3.58
C GLY A 157 4.84 -1.96 -4.86
N ARG A 158 5.95 -2.68 -5.07
CA ARG A 158 6.12 -3.59 -6.22
C ARG A 158 5.12 -4.75 -6.18
N TYR A 159 4.91 -5.36 -5.02
CA TYR A 159 3.95 -6.48 -4.89
C TYR A 159 2.50 -6.04 -4.98
N SER A 160 2.17 -4.82 -4.54
CA SER A 160 0.87 -4.19 -4.80
C SER A 160 0.61 -4.01 -6.30
N GLY A 161 1.67 -3.83 -7.11
CA GLY A 161 1.58 -3.86 -8.58
C GLY A 161 1.05 -5.19 -9.13
N TYR A 162 1.47 -6.34 -8.56
CA TYR A 162 0.96 -7.65 -8.97
C TYR A 162 -0.51 -7.85 -8.62
N ILE A 163 -0.98 -7.30 -7.50
CA ILE A 163 -2.41 -7.28 -7.14
C ILE A 163 -3.20 -6.53 -8.21
N GLY A 164 -2.74 -5.33 -8.57
CA GLY A 164 -3.37 -4.51 -9.61
C GLY A 164 -3.41 -5.22 -10.97
N ALA A 165 -2.29 -5.84 -11.38
CA ALA A 165 -2.21 -6.62 -12.61
C ALA A 165 -3.16 -7.83 -12.61
N THR A 166 -3.19 -8.58 -11.50
CA THR A 166 -4.10 -9.72 -11.32
C THR A 166 -5.56 -9.29 -11.39
N PHE A 167 -5.89 -8.17 -10.75
CA PHE A 167 -7.23 -7.58 -10.78
C PHE A 167 -7.64 -7.21 -12.21
N ALA A 168 -6.74 -6.57 -12.97
CA ALA A 168 -6.98 -6.21 -14.36
C ALA A 168 -7.21 -7.46 -15.23
N VAL A 169 -6.32 -8.45 -15.14
CA VAL A 169 -6.47 -9.72 -15.87
C VAL A 169 -7.78 -10.40 -15.53
N ALA A 170 -8.13 -10.53 -14.24
CA ALA A 170 -9.39 -11.15 -13.82
C ALA A 170 -10.63 -10.38 -14.34
N THR A 171 -10.56 -9.05 -14.37
CA THR A 171 -11.65 -8.20 -14.84
C THR A 171 -11.86 -8.34 -16.34
N VAL A 172 -10.79 -8.37 -17.14
CA VAL A 172 -10.86 -8.61 -18.60
C VAL A 172 -11.34 -10.02 -18.90
N SER A 173 -10.77 -11.01 -18.21
CA SER A 173 -10.98 -12.43 -18.50
C SER A 173 -12.39 -12.89 -18.15
N GLY A 174 -13.03 -12.28 -17.15
CA GLY A 174 -14.33 -12.68 -16.64
C GLY A 174 -15.44 -12.77 -17.71
N PRO A 175 -15.79 -11.65 -18.37
CA PRO A 175 -16.82 -11.66 -19.39
C PRO A 175 -16.47 -12.58 -20.58
N LEU A 176 -15.20 -12.67 -20.96
CA LEU A 176 -14.73 -13.53 -22.04
C LEU A 176 -14.89 -15.02 -21.71
N VAL A 177 -14.31 -15.45 -20.58
CA VAL A 177 -14.37 -16.85 -20.12
C VAL A 177 -15.82 -17.25 -19.83
N GLY A 178 -16.57 -16.40 -19.14
CA GLY A 178 -17.98 -16.65 -18.86
C GLY A 178 -18.84 -16.73 -20.11
N GLY A 179 -18.61 -15.84 -21.09
CA GLY A 179 -19.31 -15.86 -22.37
C GLY A 179 -19.09 -17.17 -23.14
N VAL A 180 -17.81 -17.58 -23.30
CA VAL A 180 -17.45 -18.82 -23.99
C VAL A 180 -18.02 -20.04 -23.28
N ILE A 181 -17.95 -20.09 -21.95
CA ILE A 181 -18.51 -21.21 -21.17
C ILE A 181 -20.01 -21.35 -21.41
N VAL A 182 -20.76 -20.23 -21.39
CA VAL A 182 -22.22 -20.25 -21.54
C VAL A 182 -22.63 -20.55 -22.98
N ASP A 183 -21.91 -20.03 -23.97
CA ASP A 183 -22.20 -20.27 -25.40
C ASP A 183 -21.83 -21.69 -25.85
N THR A 184 -20.96 -22.36 -25.10
CA THR A 184 -20.57 -23.74 -25.43
C THR A 184 -21.69 -24.72 -25.03
N PRO A 185 -22.30 -25.46 -25.99
CA PRO A 185 -23.52 -26.23 -25.74
C PRO A 185 -23.42 -27.31 -24.66
N TRP A 186 -22.23 -27.89 -24.47
CA TRP A 186 -22.00 -29.00 -23.54
C TRP A 186 -21.50 -28.56 -22.16
N LEU A 187 -21.06 -27.31 -22.00
CA LEU A 187 -20.66 -26.74 -20.72
C LEU A 187 -21.90 -26.18 -20.00
N GLY A 188 -22.59 -25.22 -20.62
CA GLY A 188 -23.69 -24.50 -19.97
C GLY A 188 -23.25 -23.65 -18.78
N TRP A 189 -24.18 -22.88 -18.21
CA TRP A 189 -23.86 -21.86 -17.19
C TRP A 189 -23.31 -22.41 -15.87
N ARG A 190 -23.56 -23.69 -15.55
CA ARG A 190 -23.09 -24.30 -14.29
C ARG A 190 -21.56 -24.33 -14.18
N TRP A 191 -20.87 -24.48 -15.31
CA TRP A 191 -19.41 -24.44 -15.38
C TRP A 191 -18.82 -23.06 -15.06
N CYS A 192 -19.59 -21.98 -15.12
CA CYS A 192 -19.17 -20.66 -14.65
C CYS A 192 -18.75 -20.69 -13.17
N PHE A 193 -19.32 -21.61 -12.40
CA PHE A 193 -18.96 -21.82 -11.00
C PHE A 193 -17.80 -22.80 -10.86
N TRP A 194 -17.83 -23.93 -11.57
CA TRP A 194 -16.83 -24.98 -11.41
C TRP A 194 -15.47 -24.66 -12.04
N VAL A 195 -15.39 -23.82 -13.07
CA VAL A 195 -14.12 -23.45 -13.72
C VAL A 195 -13.12 -22.80 -12.75
N THR A 196 -13.62 -22.13 -11.72
CA THR A 196 -12.79 -21.47 -10.72
C THR A 196 -12.24 -22.41 -9.64
N VAL A 197 -12.86 -23.59 -9.49
CA VAL A 197 -12.55 -24.55 -8.42
C VAL A 197 -11.16 -25.17 -8.57
N PRO A 198 -10.73 -25.68 -9.74
CA PRO A 198 -9.37 -26.21 -9.91
C PRO A 198 -8.29 -25.18 -9.56
N ILE A 199 -8.49 -23.93 -9.96
CA ILE A 199 -7.55 -22.84 -9.72
C ILE A 199 -7.50 -22.50 -8.22
N ALA A 200 -8.65 -22.47 -7.54
CA ALA A 200 -8.73 -22.29 -6.09
C ALA A 200 -8.04 -23.43 -5.33
N VAL A 201 -8.19 -24.68 -5.78
CA VAL A 201 -7.52 -25.84 -5.18
C VAL A 201 -6.01 -25.78 -5.38
N ILE A 202 -5.53 -25.35 -6.55
CA ILE A 202 -4.10 -25.11 -6.78
C ILE A 202 -3.59 -24.04 -5.81
N ALA A 203 -4.30 -22.91 -5.68
CA ALA A 203 -3.95 -21.86 -4.72
C ALA A 203 -3.91 -22.38 -3.28
N PHE A 204 -4.90 -23.20 -2.88
CA PHE A 204 -4.97 -23.86 -1.59
C PHE A 204 -3.72 -24.72 -1.34
N ILE A 205 -3.36 -25.58 -2.29
CA ILE A 205 -2.21 -26.49 -2.17
C ILE A 205 -0.88 -25.70 -2.11
N VAL A 206 -0.68 -24.73 -2.99
CA VAL A 206 0.53 -23.90 -3.04
C VAL A 206 0.73 -23.16 -1.72
N LEU A 207 -0.29 -22.45 -1.25
CA LEU A 207 -0.23 -21.73 0.02
C LEU A 207 -0.11 -22.68 1.22
N GLY A 208 -0.75 -23.85 1.15
CA GLY A 208 -0.66 -24.88 2.19
C GLY A 208 0.77 -25.39 2.39
N ARG A 209 1.56 -25.49 1.31
CA ARG A 209 2.95 -25.96 1.37
C ARG A 209 3.97 -24.87 1.62
N VAL A 210 3.81 -23.72 0.98
CA VAL A 210 4.86 -22.68 0.91
C VAL A 210 4.70 -21.63 2.00
N LEU A 211 3.46 -21.29 2.39
CA LEU A 211 3.25 -20.22 3.36
C LEU A 211 3.60 -20.69 4.78
N LYS A 212 4.74 -20.21 5.28
CA LYS A 212 5.23 -20.43 6.64
C LYS A 212 5.41 -19.06 7.30
N LEU A 213 4.45 -18.69 8.13
CA LEU A 213 4.47 -17.41 8.84
C LEU A 213 4.55 -17.66 10.34
N PRO A 214 5.42 -16.94 11.08
CA PRO A 214 5.44 -17.01 12.53
C PRO A 214 4.09 -16.55 13.09
N VAL A 215 3.56 -17.31 14.05
CA VAL A 215 2.28 -17.00 14.68
C VAL A 215 2.54 -16.10 15.88
N ILE A 216 2.63 -14.79 15.64
CA ILE A 216 2.66 -13.80 16.70
C ILE A 216 1.22 -13.55 17.14
N LYS A 217 0.80 -14.16 18.25
CA LYS A 217 -0.52 -13.95 18.85
C LYS A 217 -0.50 -12.61 19.59
N ARG A 218 -1.40 -11.71 19.21
CA ARG A 218 -1.62 -10.44 19.92
C ARG A 218 -2.95 -10.53 20.66
N ASP A 219 -3.03 -10.05 21.90
CA ASP A 219 -4.31 -9.93 22.61
C ASP A 219 -5.13 -8.81 21.97
N VAL A 220 -6.14 -9.19 21.19
CA VAL A 220 -7.03 -8.30 20.42
C VAL A 220 -8.47 -8.64 20.77
N LYS A 221 -9.32 -7.63 21.01
CA LYS A 221 -10.74 -7.79 21.34
C LYS A 221 -11.58 -7.52 20.10
N ILE A 222 -12.29 -8.53 19.59
CA ILE A 222 -13.19 -8.38 18.44
C ILE A 222 -14.53 -7.76 18.89
N ASP A 223 -14.95 -6.71 18.20
CA ASP A 223 -16.28 -6.12 18.34
C ASP A 223 -17.36 -6.90 17.57
N TRP A 224 -17.78 -8.03 18.11
CA TRP A 224 -18.82 -8.87 17.48
C TRP A 224 -20.18 -8.17 17.39
N PHE A 225 -20.51 -7.31 18.35
CA PHE A 225 -21.78 -6.59 18.36
C PHE A 225 -21.76 -5.45 17.34
N GLY A 226 -20.68 -4.68 17.25
CA GLY A 226 -20.47 -3.66 16.22
C GLY A 226 -20.61 -4.25 14.83
N ALA A 227 -19.95 -5.40 14.56
CA ALA A 227 -20.10 -6.13 13.30
C ALA A 227 -21.56 -6.53 13.02
N LEU A 228 -22.23 -7.14 14.00
CA LEU A 228 -23.59 -7.64 13.84
C LEU A 228 -24.57 -6.51 13.49
N PHE A 229 -24.52 -5.40 14.22
CA PHE A 229 -25.43 -4.27 14.02
C PHE A 229 -25.10 -3.48 12.75
N LEU A 230 -23.83 -3.36 12.38
CA LEU A 230 -23.41 -2.70 11.15
C LEU A 230 -23.87 -3.49 9.92
N VAL A 231 -23.59 -4.79 9.88
CA VAL A 231 -23.99 -5.68 8.77
C VAL A 231 -25.50 -5.85 8.72
N GLY A 232 -26.14 -6.08 9.87
CA GLY A 232 -27.59 -6.21 9.97
C GLY A 232 -28.32 -4.95 9.53
N GLY A 233 -27.86 -3.77 9.98
CA GLY A 233 -28.46 -2.48 9.63
C GLY A 233 -28.40 -2.19 8.13
N VAL A 234 -27.23 -2.38 7.51
CA VAL A 234 -27.09 -2.28 6.05
C VAL A 234 -28.01 -3.28 5.34
N SER A 235 -28.03 -4.53 5.78
CA SER A 235 -28.82 -5.59 5.14
C SER A 235 -30.32 -5.29 5.18
N LEU A 236 -30.83 -4.77 6.30
CA LEU A 236 -32.23 -4.35 6.42
C LEU A 236 -32.60 -3.26 5.42
N LEU A 237 -31.74 -2.26 5.23
CA LEU A 237 -31.97 -1.19 4.25
C LEU A 237 -31.94 -1.71 2.80
N LEU A 238 -31.05 -2.64 2.49
CA LEU A 238 -30.99 -3.27 1.16
C LEU A 238 -32.21 -4.16 0.88
N ILE A 239 -32.66 -4.92 1.89
CA ILE A 239 -33.88 -5.72 1.81
C ILE A 239 -35.09 -4.80 1.57
N TRP A 240 -35.17 -3.68 2.30
CA TRP A 240 -36.22 -2.69 2.11
C TRP A 240 -36.28 -2.16 0.68
N VAL A 241 -35.16 -1.64 0.15
CA VAL A 241 -35.09 -1.12 -1.24
C VAL A 241 -35.52 -2.19 -2.25
N SER A 242 -35.23 -3.47 -1.98
CA SER A 242 -35.59 -4.55 -2.88
C SER A 242 -37.06 -5.00 -2.81
N LEU A 243 -37.75 -4.78 -1.69
CA LEU A 243 -39.12 -5.27 -1.47
C LEU A 243 -40.17 -4.16 -1.58
N ALA A 244 -39.76 -2.91 -1.30
CA ALA A 244 -40.60 -1.72 -1.41
C ALA A 244 -41.04 -1.51 -2.87
N GLY A 245 -42.33 -1.22 -3.06
CA GLY A 245 -42.97 -1.08 -4.38
C GLY A 245 -43.37 -2.41 -5.03
N LYS A 246 -43.01 -3.57 -4.45
CA LYS A 246 -43.37 -4.89 -4.97
C LYS A 246 -44.23 -5.69 -4.00
N ASN A 247 -43.71 -5.92 -2.80
CA ASN A 247 -44.38 -6.72 -1.77
C ASN A 247 -45.19 -5.84 -0.81
N PHE A 248 -44.75 -4.60 -0.63
CA PHE A 248 -45.39 -3.58 0.19
C PHE A 248 -45.12 -2.19 -0.41
N ASP A 249 -45.96 -1.23 -0.09
CA ASP A 249 -45.82 0.15 -0.60
C ASP A 249 -44.58 0.84 -0.02
N TRP A 250 -44.04 1.80 -0.78
CA TRP A 250 -42.91 2.62 -0.34
C TRP A 250 -43.16 3.31 1.00
N LEU A 251 -44.40 3.72 1.27
CA LEU A 251 -44.85 4.28 2.55
C LEU A 251 -45.82 3.30 3.23
N SER A 252 -45.26 2.35 3.98
CA SER A 252 -46.00 1.28 4.66
C SER A 252 -45.45 1.01 6.07
N PRO A 253 -46.21 0.35 6.96
CA PRO A 253 -45.70 -0.11 8.24
C PRO A 253 -44.44 -0.99 8.11
N GLU A 254 -44.38 -1.82 7.06
CA GLU A 254 -43.23 -2.66 6.72
C GLU A 254 -41.99 -1.82 6.40
N THR A 255 -42.14 -0.76 5.60
CA THR A 255 -41.07 0.25 5.42
C THR A 255 -40.63 0.81 6.76
N GLY A 256 -41.55 1.12 7.67
CA GLY A 256 -41.24 1.57 9.02
C GLY A 256 -40.37 0.58 9.80
N TYR A 257 -40.67 -0.71 9.73
CA TYR A 257 -39.88 -1.75 10.41
C TYR A 257 -38.48 -1.92 9.81
N PHE A 258 -38.35 -1.99 8.48
CA PHE A 258 -37.04 -2.17 7.86
C PHE A 258 -36.16 -0.93 7.91
N VAL A 259 -36.71 0.25 7.58
CA VAL A 259 -35.96 1.51 7.61
C VAL A 259 -35.69 1.93 9.05
N GLY A 260 -36.70 1.90 9.92
CA GLY A 260 -36.54 2.20 11.33
C GLY A 260 -35.58 1.24 12.01
N GLY A 261 -35.75 -0.07 11.81
CA GLY A 261 -34.85 -1.10 12.33
C GLY A 261 -33.43 -0.98 11.79
N GLY A 262 -33.26 -0.70 10.50
CA GLY A 262 -31.96 -0.47 9.87
C GLY A 262 -31.23 0.75 10.43
N ILE A 263 -31.93 1.89 10.54
CA ILE A 263 -31.38 3.13 11.13
C ILE A 263 -31.01 2.91 12.59
N VAL A 264 -31.90 2.30 13.39
CA VAL A 264 -31.63 2.00 14.80
C VAL A 264 -30.43 1.07 14.95
N ALA A 265 -30.33 0.03 14.13
CA ALA A 265 -29.18 -0.88 14.14
C ALA A 265 -27.88 -0.13 13.79
N LEU A 266 -27.88 0.75 12.78
CA LEU A 266 -26.71 1.55 12.43
C LEU A 266 -26.34 2.55 13.54
N ILE A 267 -27.32 3.17 14.21
CA ILE A 267 -27.07 4.04 15.36
C ILE A 267 -26.42 3.24 16.50
N ILE A 268 -26.94 2.05 16.79
CA ILE A 268 -26.37 1.15 17.80
C ILE A 268 -24.94 0.77 17.41
N ALA A 269 -24.69 0.41 16.14
CA ALA A 269 -23.35 0.12 15.64
C ALA A 269 -22.40 1.29 15.86
N VAL A 270 -22.80 2.52 15.50
CA VAL A 270 -22.00 3.73 15.71
C VAL A 270 -21.70 3.96 17.20
N ILE A 271 -22.68 3.76 18.09
CA ILE A 271 -22.48 3.91 19.54
C ILE A 271 -21.47 2.88 20.06
N ILE A 272 -21.59 1.62 19.65
CA ILE A 272 -20.67 0.54 20.07
C ILE A 272 -19.26 0.82 19.54
N GLU A 273 -19.12 1.08 18.23
CA GLU A 273 -17.85 1.37 17.56
C GLU A 273 -17.16 2.62 18.13
N SER A 274 -17.93 3.61 18.59
CA SER A 274 -17.36 4.82 19.22
C SER A 274 -16.71 4.56 20.59
N LYS A 275 -17.12 3.49 21.28
CA LYS A 275 -16.69 3.15 22.65
C LYS A 275 -15.75 1.95 22.69
N HIS A 276 -15.77 1.08 21.68
CA HIS A 276 -14.93 -0.12 21.64
C HIS A 276 -13.44 0.27 21.60
N SER A 277 -12.59 -0.49 22.29
CA SER A 277 -11.14 -0.21 22.33
C SER A 277 -10.48 -0.47 20.97
N GLU A 278 -11.07 -1.35 20.18
CA GLU A 278 -10.55 -1.80 18.89
C GLU A 278 -11.67 -1.91 17.84
N PRO A 279 -12.25 -0.77 17.42
CA PRO A 279 -13.38 -0.73 16.49
C PRO A 279 -13.04 -1.31 15.12
N ILE A 280 -14.06 -1.79 14.40
CA ILE A 280 -13.99 -2.23 13.01
C ILE A 280 -13.89 -1.03 12.08
N VAL A 281 -14.66 0.02 12.37
CA VAL A 281 -14.66 1.29 11.64
C VAL A 281 -14.20 2.37 12.59
N PRO A 282 -12.89 2.72 12.63
CA PRO A 282 -12.36 3.68 13.60
C PRO A 282 -12.89 5.09 13.34
N LEU A 283 -14.02 5.47 13.96
CA LEU A 283 -14.75 6.71 13.64
C LEU A 283 -13.89 7.98 13.75
N LYS A 284 -12.83 7.95 14.56
CA LYS A 284 -11.85 9.03 14.70
C LYS A 284 -11.18 9.40 13.37
N MET A 285 -11.04 8.47 12.42
CA MET A 285 -10.44 8.75 11.10
C MET A 285 -11.28 9.72 10.26
N PHE A 286 -12.60 9.78 10.47
CA PHE A 286 -13.50 10.72 9.78
C PHE A 286 -13.35 12.17 10.25
N ARG A 287 -12.53 12.43 11.27
CA ARG A 287 -12.10 13.80 11.60
C ARG A 287 -11.15 14.37 10.54
N ASN A 288 -10.50 13.50 9.76
CA ASN A 288 -9.70 13.92 8.62
C ASN A 288 -10.62 14.17 7.41
N PRO A 289 -10.73 15.41 6.92
CA PRO A 289 -11.64 15.75 5.84
C PRO A 289 -11.33 14.99 4.53
N THR A 290 -10.06 14.68 4.27
CA THR A 290 -9.67 13.88 3.09
C THR A 290 -10.22 12.47 3.18
N VAL A 291 -10.16 11.83 4.35
CA VAL A 291 -10.72 10.48 4.56
C VAL A 291 -12.23 10.49 4.37
N THR A 292 -12.92 11.47 4.95
CA THR A 292 -14.38 11.60 4.85
C THR A 292 -14.84 11.84 3.42
N MET A 293 -14.21 12.77 2.71
CA MET A 293 -14.57 13.08 1.32
C MET A 293 -14.20 11.93 0.37
N ALA A 294 -13.06 11.28 0.55
CA ALA A 294 -12.70 10.11 -0.25
C ALA A 294 -13.66 8.93 -0.01
N THR A 295 -14.09 8.72 1.23
CA THR A 295 -15.09 7.70 1.57
C THR A 295 -16.44 8.02 0.93
N LEU A 296 -16.90 9.27 1.00
CA LEU A 296 -18.13 9.70 0.33
C LEU A 296 -18.05 9.52 -1.19
N GLY A 297 -16.93 9.91 -1.79
CA GLY A 297 -16.73 9.81 -3.24
C GLY A 297 -16.67 8.36 -3.73
N THR A 298 -16.05 7.45 -2.97
CA THR A 298 -15.89 6.05 -3.38
C THR A 298 -17.20 5.25 -3.31
N VAL A 299 -18.15 5.62 -2.45
CA VAL A 299 -19.50 5.02 -2.41
C VAL A 299 -20.17 5.16 -3.79
N ALA A 300 -20.16 6.37 -4.35
CA ALA A 300 -20.73 6.64 -5.67
C ALA A 300 -19.94 5.98 -6.83
N VAL A 301 -18.61 5.92 -6.73
CA VAL A 301 -17.76 5.14 -7.67
C VAL A 301 -18.15 3.66 -7.66
N GLY A 302 -18.43 3.11 -6.48
CA GLY A 302 -18.91 1.74 -6.32
C GLY A 302 -20.18 1.46 -7.13
N THR A 303 -21.18 2.35 -7.03
CA THR A 303 -22.43 2.27 -7.80
C THR A 303 -22.15 2.25 -9.30
N ALA A 304 -21.33 3.17 -9.80
CA ALA A 304 -20.95 3.23 -11.21
C ALA A 304 -20.25 1.94 -11.68
N MET A 305 -19.26 1.48 -10.91
CA MET A 305 -18.41 0.34 -11.26
C MET A 305 -19.19 -0.97 -11.35
N PHE A 306 -20.00 -1.27 -10.32
CA PHE A 306 -20.76 -2.52 -10.28
C PHE A 306 -22.09 -2.42 -11.04
N GLY A 307 -22.79 -1.29 -10.97
CA GLY A 307 -24.04 -1.06 -11.70
C GLY A 307 -23.87 -1.22 -13.20
N GLY A 308 -22.93 -0.50 -13.80
CA GLY A 308 -22.73 -0.60 -15.25
C GLY A 308 -22.33 -2.01 -15.72
N ALA A 309 -21.41 -2.67 -15.01
CA ALA A 309 -21.00 -4.04 -15.36
C ALA A 309 -22.18 -5.04 -15.32
N VAL A 310 -23.09 -4.89 -14.36
CA VAL A 310 -24.23 -5.79 -14.16
C VAL A 310 -25.33 -5.58 -15.21
N PHE A 311 -25.67 -4.33 -15.55
CA PHE A 311 -26.78 -4.03 -16.45
C PHE A 311 -26.39 -4.02 -17.93
N LEU A 312 -25.12 -3.78 -18.28
CA LEU A 312 -24.64 -3.89 -19.67
C LEU A 312 -24.81 -5.31 -20.23
N GLY A 313 -24.72 -6.34 -19.40
CA GLY A 313 -25.04 -7.71 -19.79
C GLY A 313 -26.48 -7.85 -20.30
N GLN A 314 -27.44 -7.23 -19.62
CA GLN A 314 -28.85 -7.21 -20.06
C GLN A 314 -29.02 -6.39 -21.34
N TYR A 315 -28.32 -5.27 -21.48
CA TYR A 315 -28.36 -4.47 -22.72
C TYR A 315 -27.91 -5.31 -23.93
N PHE A 316 -26.72 -5.90 -23.86
CA PHE A 316 -26.17 -6.63 -25.01
C PHE A 316 -26.93 -7.93 -25.28
N GLN A 317 -27.29 -8.70 -24.25
CA GLN A 317 -27.91 -10.01 -24.45
C GLN A 317 -29.43 -9.94 -24.67
N ILE A 318 -30.14 -9.08 -23.94
CA ILE A 318 -31.59 -8.99 -24.01
C ILE A 318 -32.01 -7.96 -25.06
N ALA A 319 -31.58 -6.70 -24.93
CA ALA A 319 -32.01 -5.64 -25.85
C ALA A 319 -31.41 -5.82 -27.27
N ARG A 320 -30.10 -6.09 -27.35
CA ARG A 320 -29.38 -6.24 -28.63
C ARG A 320 -29.31 -7.68 -29.15
N SER A 321 -29.80 -8.66 -28.39
CA SER A 321 -29.84 -10.09 -28.79
C SER A 321 -28.48 -10.72 -29.13
N PHE A 322 -27.40 -10.24 -28.53
CA PHE A 322 -26.08 -10.84 -28.68
C PHE A 322 -25.90 -12.08 -27.84
N SER A 323 -25.05 -12.99 -28.30
CA SER A 323 -24.64 -14.13 -27.47
C SER A 323 -23.83 -13.65 -26.26
N PRO A 324 -23.84 -14.38 -25.14
CA PRO A 324 -22.95 -14.18 -24.00
C PRO A 324 -21.48 -13.91 -24.37
N THR A 325 -20.90 -14.62 -25.34
CA THR A 325 -19.51 -14.36 -25.80
C THR A 325 -19.38 -12.98 -26.43
N THR A 326 -20.26 -12.63 -27.36
CA THR A 326 -20.23 -11.31 -28.01
C THR A 326 -20.52 -10.19 -27.01
N ALA A 327 -21.47 -10.37 -26.09
CA ALA A 327 -21.73 -9.42 -25.02
C ALA A 327 -20.49 -9.19 -24.13
N GLY A 328 -19.78 -10.26 -23.79
CA GLY A 328 -18.51 -10.17 -23.05
C GLY A 328 -17.45 -9.38 -23.82
N LEU A 329 -17.29 -9.64 -25.12
CA LEU A 329 -16.37 -8.89 -25.99
C LEU A 329 -16.72 -7.40 -26.07
N MET A 330 -18.00 -7.03 -26.06
CA MET A 330 -18.44 -5.63 -26.11
C MET A 330 -18.11 -4.85 -24.83
N THR A 331 -17.77 -5.52 -23.73
CA THR A 331 -17.30 -4.85 -22.50
C THR A 331 -15.81 -4.53 -22.49
N LEU A 332 -15.02 -5.04 -23.46
CA LEU A 332 -13.58 -4.81 -23.51
C LEU A 332 -13.16 -3.34 -23.54
N PRO A 333 -13.84 -2.42 -24.25
CA PRO A 333 -13.49 -1.00 -24.20
C PRO A 333 -13.55 -0.42 -22.77
N MET A 334 -14.53 -0.83 -21.97
CA MET A 334 -14.63 -0.42 -20.56
C MET A 334 -13.42 -0.90 -19.75
N VAL A 335 -13.03 -2.16 -19.92
CA VAL A 335 -11.89 -2.71 -19.18
C VAL A 335 -10.57 -2.10 -19.66
N GLY A 336 -10.45 -1.84 -20.96
CA GLY A 336 -9.31 -1.13 -21.54
C GLY A 336 -9.16 0.28 -20.98
N GLY A 337 -10.24 1.06 -20.94
CA GLY A 337 -10.25 2.39 -20.35
C GLY A 337 -9.85 2.38 -18.87
N LEU A 338 -10.43 1.44 -18.10
CA LEU A 338 -10.11 1.22 -16.69
C LEU A 338 -8.63 0.94 -16.46
N PHE A 339 -8.08 -0.02 -17.21
CA PHE A 339 -6.69 -0.46 -17.07
C PHE A 339 -5.67 0.59 -17.50
N ILE A 340 -5.89 1.21 -18.67
CA ILE A 340 -4.99 2.23 -19.22
C ILE A 340 -4.97 3.43 -18.28
N SER A 341 -6.15 3.93 -17.86
CA SER A 341 -6.21 5.13 -17.04
C SER A 341 -5.65 4.91 -15.64
N SER A 342 -5.88 3.75 -15.01
CA SER A 342 -5.30 3.43 -13.70
C SER A 342 -3.78 3.31 -13.76
N THR A 343 -3.25 2.70 -14.83
CA THR A 343 -1.81 2.50 -15.01
C THR A 343 -1.10 3.82 -15.30
N VAL A 344 -1.62 4.59 -16.26
CA VAL A 344 -1.03 5.88 -16.67
C VAL A 344 -1.12 6.88 -15.53
N SER A 345 -2.28 7.04 -14.89
CA SER A 345 -2.41 7.99 -13.78
C SER A 345 -1.50 7.61 -12.61
N GLY A 346 -1.44 6.33 -12.22
CA GLY A 346 -0.54 5.85 -11.17
C GLY A 346 0.94 6.12 -11.47
N GLN A 347 1.40 5.84 -12.70
CA GLN A 347 2.78 6.11 -13.10
C GLN A 347 3.09 7.60 -13.13
N VAL A 348 2.19 8.44 -13.66
CA VAL A 348 2.42 9.89 -13.74
C VAL A 348 2.42 10.54 -12.36
N ILE A 349 1.53 10.11 -11.47
CA ILE A 349 1.50 10.53 -10.07
C ILE A 349 2.82 10.16 -9.39
N SER A 350 3.25 8.91 -9.53
CA SER A 350 4.44 8.40 -8.84
C SER A 350 5.77 8.94 -9.37
N ARG A 351 5.90 9.17 -10.68
CA ARG A 351 7.18 9.54 -11.31
C ARG A 351 7.38 11.04 -11.52
N TYR A 352 6.31 11.78 -11.81
CA TYR A 352 6.47 13.15 -12.32
C TYR A 352 5.77 14.20 -11.47
N THR A 353 4.53 13.94 -11.03
CA THR A 353 3.69 15.00 -10.48
C THR A 353 3.61 15.02 -8.97
N GLY A 354 3.68 13.88 -8.29
CA GLY A 354 3.51 13.79 -6.83
C GLY A 354 2.10 14.16 -6.33
N LYS A 355 1.16 14.41 -7.26
CA LYS A 355 -0.12 15.09 -7.04
C LYS A 355 -1.29 14.23 -7.52
N THR A 356 -2.17 13.84 -6.61
CA THR A 356 -3.32 12.97 -6.90
C THR A 356 -4.57 13.74 -7.31
N LYS A 357 -4.72 15.01 -6.89
CA LYS A 357 -5.98 15.76 -7.05
C LYS A 357 -6.38 16.01 -8.52
N PRO A 358 -5.48 16.36 -9.45
CA PRO A 358 -5.85 16.57 -10.85
C PRO A 358 -6.46 15.32 -11.49
N PHE A 359 -5.94 14.14 -11.19
CA PHE A 359 -6.46 12.87 -11.70
C PHE A 359 -7.80 12.49 -11.07
N LEU A 360 -8.02 12.82 -9.79
CA LEU A 360 -9.32 12.63 -9.15
C LEU A 360 -10.39 13.54 -9.77
N VAL A 361 -10.08 14.82 -9.98
CA VAL A 361 -11.01 15.79 -10.58
C VAL A 361 -11.29 15.41 -12.04
N GLY A 362 -10.25 15.12 -12.82
CA GLY A 362 -10.39 14.67 -14.20
C GLY A 362 -11.18 13.38 -14.32
N GLY A 363 -10.85 12.37 -13.50
CA GLY A 363 -11.55 11.09 -13.48
C GLY A 363 -13.03 11.20 -13.12
N SER A 364 -13.39 12.06 -12.16
CA SER A 364 -14.79 12.28 -11.78
C SER A 364 -15.60 13.03 -12.84
N ILE A 365 -15.00 14.02 -13.52
CA ILE A 365 -15.62 14.68 -14.67
C ILE A 365 -15.86 13.68 -15.81
N VAL A 366 -14.84 12.89 -16.16
CA VAL A 366 -14.94 11.86 -17.21
C VAL A 366 -16.02 10.83 -16.86
N MET A 367 -16.11 10.41 -15.59
CA MET A 367 -17.15 9.47 -15.15
C MET A 367 -18.57 10.05 -15.28
N ILE A 368 -18.77 11.32 -14.91
CA ILE A 368 -20.08 12.00 -15.08
C ILE A 368 -20.44 12.09 -16.56
N ILE A 369 -19.50 12.52 -17.41
CA ILE A 369 -19.71 12.60 -18.86
C ILE A 369 -20.04 11.22 -19.42
N ALA A 370 -19.29 10.19 -19.04
CA ALA A 370 -19.54 8.84 -19.52
C ALA A 370 -20.93 8.32 -19.13
N MET A 371 -21.35 8.54 -17.88
CA MET A 371 -22.68 8.13 -17.41
C MET A 371 -23.80 8.93 -18.08
N GLY A 372 -23.60 10.23 -18.30
CA GLY A 372 -24.55 11.07 -19.02
C GLY A 372 -24.63 10.74 -20.53
N LEU A 373 -23.54 10.27 -21.13
CA LEU A 373 -23.57 9.74 -22.49
C LEU A 373 -24.26 8.38 -22.54
N LEU A 374 -23.97 7.49 -21.59
CA LEU A 374 -24.64 6.19 -21.45
C LEU A 374 -26.14 6.33 -21.19
N SER A 375 -26.59 7.43 -20.57
CA SER A 375 -28.03 7.67 -20.41
C SER A 375 -28.78 7.99 -21.69
N THR A 376 -28.06 8.33 -22.78
CA THR A 376 -28.66 8.54 -24.11
C THR A 376 -28.80 7.25 -24.90
N VAL A 377 -28.29 6.14 -24.37
CA VAL A 377 -28.36 4.83 -25.02
C VAL A 377 -29.80 4.35 -25.05
N ASN A 378 -30.20 3.85 -26.21
CA ASN A 378 -31.46 3.17 -26.46
C ASN A 378 -31.20 1.84 -27.18
N HIS A 379 -32.27 1.12 -27.51
CA HIS A 379 -32.17 -0.17 -28.19
C HIS A 379 -31.56 -0.11 -29.62
N GLU A 380 -31.47 1.06 -30.26
CA GLU A 380 -30.93 1.24 -31.62
C GLU A 380 -29.48 1.75 -31.67
N THR A 381 -28.92 2.17 -30.54
CA THR A 381 -27.64 2.87 -30.47
C THR A 381 -26.49 2.17 -31.20
N ASN A 382 -25.67 2.96 -31.90
CA ASN A 382 -24.50 2.46 -32.62
C ASN A 382 -23.47 1.84 -31.65
N LEU A 383 -22.99 0.64 -31.96
CA LEU A 383 -22.10 -0.13 -31.09
C LEU A 383 -20.69 0.48 -30.96
N VAL A 384 -20.21 1.17 -32.00
CA VAL A 384 -18.93 1.89 -31.94
C VAL A 384 -19.05 3.04 -30.94
N LEU A 385 -20.16 3.77 -31.01
CA LEU A 385 -20.46 4.85 -30.07
C LEU A 385 -20.59 4.33 -28.64
N MET A 386 -21.30 3.21 -28.46
CA MET A 386 -21.34 2.49 -27.17
C MET A 386 -19.93 2.15 -26.67
N GLY A 387 -19.05 1.61 -27.53
CA GLY A 387 -17.67 1.31 -27.17
C GLY A 387 -16.89 2.54 -26.67
N VAL A 388 -17.11 3.71 -27.27
CA VAL A 388 -16.52 4.99 -26.78
C VAL A 388 -17.07 5.36 -25.41
N PHE A 389 -18.38 5.26 -25.20
CA PHE A 389 -18.99 5.57 -23.91
C PHE A 389 -18.49 4.64 -22.79
N LEU A 390 -18.36 3.35 -23.10
CA LEU A 390 -17.78 2.35 -22.22
C LEU A 390 -16.31 2.63 -21.90
N PHE A 391 -15.51 3.00 -22.90
CA PHE A 391 -14.11 3.38 -22.69
C PHE A 391 -13.98 4.60 -21.78
N LEU A 392 -14.82 5.62 -21.96
CA LEU A 392 -14.85 6.79 -21.08
C LEU A 392 -15.27 6.41 -19.65
N MET A 393 -16.30 5.55 -19.50
CA MET A 393 -16.71 5.04 -18.19
C MET A 393 -15.55 4.34 -17.49
N GLY A 394 -14.88 3.42 -18.19
CA GLY A 394 -13.69 2.74 -17.70
C GLY A 394 -12.61 3.72 -17.27
N THR A 395 -12.31 4.70 -18.13
CA THR A 395 -11.30 5.73 -17.88
C THR A 395 -11.58 6.49 -16.59
N GLY A 396 -12.81 6.96 -16.39
CA GLY A 396 -13.23 7.68 -15.19
C GLY A 396 -13.08 6.83 -13.92
N VAL A 397 -13.58 5.59 -13.95
CA VAL A 397 -13.46 4.65 -12.83
C VAL A 397 -11.98 4.35 -12.53
N GLY A 398 -11.13 4.12 -13.53
CA GLY A 398 -9.72 3.80 -13.33
C GLY A 398 -8.86 4.93 -12.78
N MET A 399 -9.18 6.17 -13.16
CA MET A 399 -8.55 7.36 -12.57
C MET A 399 -8.96 7.59 -11.12
N LEU A 400 -10.13 7.10 -10.70
CA LEU A 400 -10.63 7.29 -9.33
C LEU A 400 -10.24 6.15 -8.39
N MET A 401 -10.33 4.90 -8.87
CA MET A 401 -10.30 3.70 -8.03
C MET A 401 -9.05 3.63 -7.14
N GLN A 402 -7.86 3.71 -7.73
CA GLN A 402 -6.60 3.63 -6.97
C GLN A 402 -6.18 4.98 -6.38
N ASN A 403 -6.49 6.08 -7.05
CA ASN A 403 -6.05 7.41 -6.62
C ASN A 403 -6.81 7.91 -5.38
N LEU A 404 -8.07 7.51 -5.16
CA LEU A 404 -8.80 7.80 -3.93
C LEU A 404 -8.18 7.08 -2.73
N VAL A 405 -7.79 5.82 -2.93
CA VAL A 405 -7.09 5.03 -1.91
C VAL A 405 -5.73 5.66 -1.60
N LEU A 406 -4.96 6.05 -2.62
CA LEU A 406 -3.67 6.71 -2.45
C LEU A 406 -3.79 8.06 -1.73
N ALA A 407 -4.80 8.87 -2.06
CA ALA A 407 -5.05 10.14 -1.38
C ALA A 407 -5.34 9.95 0.12
N VAL A 408 -6.07 8.88 0.46
CA VAL A 408 -6.36 8.51 1.84
C VAL A 408 -5.11 8.01 2.55
N GLN A 409 -4.35 7.11 1.93
CA GLN A 409 -3.09 6.60 2.47
C GLN A 409 -2.10 7.72 2.77
N ASN A 410 -2.00 8.72 1.89
CA ASN A 410 -1.14 9.90 2.08
C ASN A 410 -1.67 10.86 3.18
N ALA A 411 -2.96 10.83 3.48
CA ALA A 411 -3.57 11.70 4.48
C ALA A 411 -3.49 11.12 5.91
N THR A 412 -3.16 9.84 6.06
CA THR A 412 -3.13 9.09 7.33
C THR A 412 -1.72 8.66 7.74
N SER A 413 -1.49 8.50 9.05
CA SER A 413 -0.26 7.95 9.60
C SER A 413 -0.06 6.48 9.18
N ALA A 414 1.18 5.98 9.20
CA ALA A 414 1.46 4.59 8.85
C ALA A 414 0.70 3.58 9.73
N LYS A 415 0.51 3.92 11.01
CA LYS A 415 -0.22 3.11 12.00
C LYS A 415 -1.70 2.88 11.64
N ASP A 416 -2.35 3.89 11.04
CA ASP A 416 -3.79 3.85 10.73
C ASP A 416 -4.06 3.59 9.22
N MET A 417 -3.01 3.40 8.42
CA MET A 417 -3.11 3.28 6.96
C MET A 417 -3.93 2.04 6.52
N GLY A 418 -3.71 0.90 7.19
CA GLY A 418 -4.39 -0.36 6.89
C GLY A 418 -5.89 -0.30 7.19
N SER A 419 -6.28 0.24 8.36
CA SER A 419 -7.69 0.42 8.72
C SER A 419 -8.38 1.42 7.81
N THR A 420 -7.73 2.54 7.49
CA THR A 420 -8.35 3.59 6.67
C THR A 420 -8.54 3.14 5.21
N THR A 421 -7.56 2.43 4.64
CA THR A 421 -7.69 1.82 3.29
C THR A 421 -8.84 0.81 3.24
N SER A 422 -8.98 0.00 4.29
CA SER A 422 -10.02 -1.01 4.40
C SER A 422 -11.42 -0.38 4.47
N VAL A 423 -11.56 0.75 5.18
CA VAL A 423 -12.81 1.49 5.30
C VAL A 423 -13.26 2.07 3.95
N VAL A 424 -12.35 2.69 3.20
CA VAL A 424 -12.66 3.20 1.84
C VAL A 424 -13.12 2.05 0.96
N THR A 425 -12.44 0.91 1.01
CA THR A 425 -12.82 -0.29 0.26
C THR A 425 -14.18 -0.84 0.69
N PHE A 426 -14.44 -0.88 1.99
CA PHE A 426 -15.72 -1.31 2.57
C PHE A 426 -16.88 -0.45 2.04
N PHE A 427 -16.77 0.87 2.17
CA PHE A 427 -17.80 1.80 1.71
C PHE A 427 -17.97 1.80 0.18
N ARG A 428 -16.90 1.57 -0.58
CA ARG A 428 -16.97 1.41 -2.04
C ARG A 428 -17.81 0.19 -2.43
N THR A 429 -17.53 -0.97 -1.85
CA THR A 429 -18.26 -2.20 -2.17
C THR A 429 -19.70 -2.15 -1.63
N LEU A 430 -19.91 -1.52 -0.48
CA LEU A 430 -21.23 -1.19 0.07
C LEU A 430 -22.05 -0.32 -0.90
N GLY A 431 -21.45 0.76 -1.41
CA GLY A 431 -22.05 1.64 -2.41
C GLY A 431 -22.39 0.91 -3.69
N GLY A 432 -21.50 0.01 -4.14
CA GLY A 432 -21.76 -0.90 -5.26
C GLY A 432 -22.97 -1.80 -5.04
N SER A 433 -23.04 -2.48 -3.90
CA SER A 433 -24.15 -3.35 -3.54
C SER A 433 -25.48 -2.59 -3.47
N ALA A 434 -25.49 -1.44 -2.79
CA ALA A 434 -26.67 -0.59 -2.68
C ALA A 434 -27.09 0.00 -4.04
N GLY A 435 -26.11 0.47 -4.81
CA GLY A 435 -26.31 1.02 -6.14
C GLY A 435 -26.94 0.01 -7.09
N VAL A 436 -26.39 -1.20 -7.19
CA VAL A 436 -26.97 -2.28 -8.02
C VAL A 436 -28.40 -2.58 -7.58
N SER A 437 -28.69 -2.64 -6.28
CA SER A 437 -30.06 -2.85 -5.77
C SER A 437 -31.05 -1.75 -6.15
N VAL A 438 -30.68 -0.48 -5.94
CA VAL A 438 -31.54 0.67 -6.30
C VAL A 438 -31.76 0.72 -7.81
N LEU A 439 -30.68 0.65 -8.60
CA LEU A 439 -30.77 0.70 -10.05
C LEU A 439 -31.55 -0.49 -10.62
N GLY A 440 -31.41 -1.68 -10.03
CA GLY A 440 -32.15 -2.87 -10.41
C GLY A 440 -33.66 -2.77 -10.14
N ALA A 441 -34.04 -2.17 -9.01
CA ALA A 441 -35.45 -1.90 -8.68
C ALA A 441 -36.07 -0.86 -9.64
N VAL A 442 -35.32 0.20 -9.96
CA VAL A 442 -35.74 1.20 -10.95
C VAL A 442 -35.86 0.54 -12.34
N LEU A 443 -34.87 -0.25 -12.76
CA LEU A 443 -34.89 -0.96 -14.03
C LEU A 443 -36.11 -1.87 -14.15
N ALA A 444 -36.43 -2.64 -13.10
CA ALA A 444 -37.60 -3.50 -13.08
C ALA A 444 -38.91 -2.73 -13.32
N THR A 445 -39.05 -1.58 -12.65
CA THR A 445 -40.23 -0.72 -12.77
C THR A 445 -40.32 -0.10 -14.16
N ARG A 446 -39.21 0.47 -14.67
CA ARG A 446 -39.16 1.12 -15.99
C ARG A 446 -39.40 0.16 -17.14
N VAL A 447 -38.82 -1.04 -17.08
CA VAL A 447 -39.06 -2.10 -18.08
C VAL A 447 -40.54 -2.47 -18.11
N GLN A 448 -41.17 -2.63 -16.94
CA GLN A 448 -42.60 -2.93 -16.87
C GLN A 448 -43.45 -1.80 -17.48
N ASP A 449 -43.14 -0.54 -17.16
CA ASP A 449 -43.84 0.63 -17.72
C ASP A 449 -43.74 0.68 -19.25
N TYR A 450 -42.54 0.51 -19.81
CA TYR A 450 -42.33 0.53 -21.27
C TYR A 450 -42.98 -0.67 -21.97
N ILE A 451 -43.00 -1.85 -21.35
CA ILE A 451 -43.72 -3.01 -21.90
C ILE A 451 -45.22 -2.72 -21.94
N MET A 452 -45.79 -2.17 -20.85
CA MET A 452 -47.22 -1.83 -20.80
C MET A 452 -47.58 -0.76 -21.83
N GLU A 453 -46.75 0.26 -21.99
CA GLU A 453 -46.93 1.30 -23.01
C GLU A 453 -46.84 0.73 -24.43
N GLY A 454 -45.88 -0.16 -24.69
CA GLY A 454 -45.72 -0.83 -25.98
C GLY A 454 -46.89 -1.76 -26.31
N LEU A 455 -47.40 -2.51 -25.33
CA LEU A 455 -48.56 -3.39 -25.50
C LEU A 455 -49.85 -2.60 -25.72
N ALA A 456 -50.02 -1.44 -25.08
CA ALA A 456 -51.18 -0.58 -25.28
C ALA A 456 -51.30 -0.05 -26.72
N LYS A 457 -50.19 0.01 -27.46
CA LYS A 457 -50.15 0.41 -28.87
C LYS A 457 -50.62 -0.70 -29.83
N ILE A 458 -50.76 -1.95 -29.37
CA ILE A 458 -51.19 -3.09 -30.18
C ILE A 458 -52.55 -3.63 -29.66
N PRO A 459 -53.65 -3.47 -30.42
CA PRO A 459 -54.96 -4.00 -30.03
C PRO A 459 -54.92 -5.51 -29.76
N GLY A 460 -55.38 -5.95 -28.59
CA GLY A 460 -55.42 -7.37 -28.19
C GLY A 460 -54.11 -7.95 -27.64
N ALA A 461 -52.98 -7.22 -27.74
CA ALA A 461 -51.69 -7.72 -27.28
C ALA A 461 -51.60 -7.83 -25.74
N ALA A 462 -52.28 -6.94 -25.01
CA ALA A 462 -52.36 -7.02 -23.56
C ALA A 462 -53.08 -8.31 -23.07
N GLN A 463 -54.16 -8.71 -23.75
CA GLN A 463 -54.84 -9.98 -23.43
C GLN A 463 -53.98 -11.20 -23.82
N ALA A 464 -53.28 -11.14 -24.96
CA ALA A 464 -52.38 -12.22 -25.39
C ALA A 464 -51.17 -12.38 -24.45
N ALA A 465 -50.60 -11.27 -23.97
CA ALA A 465 -49.49 -11.28 -23.01
C ALA A 465 -49.93 -11.79 -21.62
N ALA A 466 -51.15 -11.48 -21.19
CA ALA A 466 -51.73 -11.99 -19.95
C ALA A 466 -52.04 -13.50 -20.01
N ALA A 467 -52.43 -14.02 -21.18
CA ALA A 467 -52.72 -15.44 -21.39
C ALA A 467 -51.45 -16.31 -21.55
N GLY A 468 -50.32 -15.72 -21.94
CA GLY A 468 -49.07 -16.43 -22.28
C GLY A 468 -48.02 -16.57 -21.17
N GLY A 469 -48.36 -16.27 -19.91
CA GLY A 469 -47.43 -16.49 -18.79
C GLY A 469 -46.55 -15.29 -18.39
N GLY A 470 -46.85 -14.08 -18.87
CA GLY A 470 -46.46 -12.84 -18.18
C GLY A 470 -45.40 -11.96 -18.87
N THR A 471 -45.59 -10.65 -18.71
CA THR A 471 -44.75 -9.53 -19.19
C THR A 471 -43.44 -9.36 -18.39
N GLY A 472 -43.21 -10.16 -17.35
CA GLY A 472 -42.04 -10.10 -16.49
C GLY A 472 -40.97 -11.18 -16.73
N SER A 473 -41.18 -12.06 -17.71
CA SER A 473 -40.21 -13.11 -18.03
C SER A 473 -38.99 -12.52 -18.75
N LEU A 474 -37.80 -12.75 -18.20
CA LEU A 474 -36.52 -12.46 -18.84
C LEU A 474 -36.20 -13.44 -19.98
N ASP A 475 -37.01 -14.49 -20.16
CA ASP A 475 -36.90 -15.41 -21.29
C ASP A 475 -37.68 -14.89 -22.50
N VAL A 476 -37.05 -13.93 -23.17
CA VAL A 476 -37.58 -13.25 -24.35
C VAL A 476 -37.71 -14.18 -25.56
N GLY A 477 -37.04 -15.34 -25.56
CA GLY A 477 -36.98 -16.27 -26.70
C GLY A 477 -38.29 -16.99 -26.98
N HIS A 478 -39.11 -17.22 -25.94
CA HIS A 478 -40.37 -17.96 -26.04
C HIS A 478 -41.60 -17.07 -26.27
N LEU A 479 -41.41 -15.75 -26.34
CA LEU A 479 -42.49 -14.79 -26.57
C LEU A 479 -42.84 -14.68 -28.06
N PRO A 480 -44.12 -14.45 -28.42
CA PRO A 480 -44.50 -14.13 -29.79
C PRO A 480 -43.71 -12.93 -30.35
N GLY A 481 -43.28 -13.01 -31.61
CA GLY A 481 -42.38 -12.02 -32.25
C GLY A 481 -42.71 -10.53 -31.97
N PRO A 482 -43.97 -10.08 -32.09
CA PRO A 482 -44.34 -8.69 -31.78
C PRO A 482 -44.09 -8.29 -30.31
N ILE A 483 -44.34 -9.20 -29.37
CA ILE A 483 -44.12 -8.97 -27.93
C ILE A 483 -42.62 -9.00 -27.63
N GLN A 484 -41.86 -9.89 -28.28
CA GLN A 484 -40.40 -9.94 -28.17
C GLN A 484 -39.76 -8.59 -28.55
N THR A 485 -40.19 -7.95 -29.64
CA THR A 485 -39.67 -6.62 -30.04
C THR A 485 -39.95 -5.56 -28.98
N ILE A 486 -41.16 -5.53 -28.40
CA ILE A 486 -41.51 -4.58 -27.33
C ILE A 486 -40.62 -4.79 -26.11
N VAL A 487 -40.44 -6.03 -25.67
CA VAL A 487 -39.60 -6.34 -24.50
C VAL A 487 -38.14 -5.95 -24.75
N ARG A 488 -37.58 -6.25 -25.93
CA ARG A 488 -36.20 -5.86 -26.27
C ARG A 488 -36.01 -4.34 -26.28
N ALA A 489 -36.95 -3.60 -26.86
CA ALA A 489 -36.93 -2.14 -26.86
C ALA A 489 -37.01 -1.59 -25.42
N ALA A 490 -37.93 -2.09 -24.61
CA ALA A 490 -38.11 -1.70 -23.22
C ALA A 490 -36.82 -1.88 -22.38
N TYR A 491 -36.11 -3.00 -22.53
CA TYR A 491 -34.81 -3.20 -21.85
C TYR A 491 -33.73 -2.26 -22.37
N GLY A 492 -33.70 -1.96 -23.68
CA GLY A 492 -32.72 -1.04 -24.24
C GLY A 492 -32.91 0.40 -23.75
N ASP A 493 -34.16 0.84 -23.65
CA ASP A 493 -34.51 2.22 -23.28
C ASP A 493 -34.44 2.41 -21.75
N ALA A 494 -34.91 1.46 -20.95
CA ALA A 494 -34.83 1.52 -19.49
C ALA A 494 -33.39 1.48 -18.94
N ILE A 495 -32.44 0.93 -19.71
CA ILE A 495 -31.03 0.95 -19.33
C ILE A 495 -30.44 2.37 -19.43
N GLY A 496 -30.90 3.19 -20.39
CA GLY A 496 -30.53 4.60 -20.44
C GLY A 496 -30.96 5.36 -19.17
N ASP A 497 -32.19 5.12 -18.70
CA ASP A 497 -32.73 5.77 -17.50
C ASP A 497 -31.89 5.51 -16.24
N ILE A 498 -31.45 4.27 -16.03
CA ILE A 498 -30.64 3.94 -14.85
C ILE A 498 -29.22 4.52 -14.93
N PHE A 499 -28.69 4.72 -16.14
CA PHE A 499 -27.43 5.44 -16.32
C PHE A 499 -27.57 6.93 -16.02
N LEU A 500 -28.75 7.53 -16.25
CA LEU A 500 -29.01 8.92 -15.84
C LEU A 500 -28.94 9.05 -14.31
N ILE A 501 -29.57 8.12 -13.59
CA ILE A 501 -29.50 8.07 -12.12
C ILE A 501 -28.04 7.88 -11.67
N SER A 502 -27.29 7.01 -12.35
CA SER A 502 -25.86 6.80 -12.08
C SER A 502 -25.03 8.06 -12.37
N ALA A 503 -25.40 8.86 -13.36
CA ALA A 503 -24.77 10.15 -13.65
C ALA A 503 -24.99 11.14 -12.51
N CYS A 504 -26.23 11.24 -11.99
CA CYS A 504 -26.55 12.05 -10.82
C CYS A 504 -25.77 11.61 -9.58
N ILE A 505 -25.67 10.29 -9.34
CA ILE A 505 -24.87 9.74 -8.23
C ILE A 505 -23.38 10.07 -8.41
N SER A 506 -22.87 10.04 -9.64
CA SER A 506 -21.47 10.37 -9.95
C SER A 506 -21.10 11.84 -9.65
N VAL A 507 -22.08 12.75 -9.64
CA VAL A 507 -21.88 14.15 -9.19
C VAL A 507 -21.43 14.20 -7.73
N VAL A 508 -21.90 13.29 -6.89
CA VAL A 508 -21.46 13.19 -5.48
C VAL A 508 -19.96 12.92 -5.41
N THR A 509 -19.42 12.06 -6.28
CA THR A 509 -17.97 11.81 -6.35
C THR A 509 -17.21 13.07 -6.73
N PHE A 510 -17.68 13.80 -7.75
CA PHE A 510 -17.03 15.04 -8.17
C PHE A 510 -17.02 16.08 -7.05
N VAL A 511 -18.17 16.33 -6.43
CA VAL A 511 -18.28 17.27 -5.30
C VAL A 511 -17.35 16.85 -4.17
N ALA A 512 -17.36 15.59 -3.77
CA ALA A 512 -16.49 15.09 -2.70
C ALA A 512 -15.00 15.28 -3.06
N VAL A 513 -14.61 14.96 -4.28
CA VAL A 513 -13.24 15.12 -4.77
C VAL A 513 -12.77 16.58 -4.76
N LEU A 514 -13.64 17.54 -5.07
CA LEU A 514 -13.27 18.97 -5.00
C LEU A 514 -12.82 19.39 -3.60
N PHE A 515 -13.46 18.84 -2.56
CA PHE A 515 -13.16 19.11 -1.16
C PHE A 515 -12.00 18.28 -0.59
N ILE A 516 -11.44 17.33 -1.35
CA ILE A 516 -10.21 16.64 -0.95
C ILE A 516 -9.07 17.65 -0.91
N ARG A 517 -8.42 17.75 0.25
CA ARG A 517 -7.21 18.55 0.44
C ARG A 517 -6.02 17.73 -0.06
N GLU A 518 -5.34 18.26 -1.08
CA GLU A 518 -4.15 17.62 -1.65
C GLU A 518 -2.99 17.75 -0.66
N LYS A 519 -2.41 16.62 -0.29
CA LYS A 519 -1.09 16.56 0.34
C LYS A 519 -0.13 15.95 -0.68
N PRO A 520 1.03 16.57 -0.96
CA PRO A 520 2.03 15.96 -1.83
C PRO A 520 2.44 14.60 -1.25
N LEU A 521 2.76 13.65 -2.14
CA LEU A 521 3.25 12.32 -1.77
C LEU A 521 4.40 12.43 -0.75
N ARG A 522 4.31 11.67 0.35
CA ARG A 522 5.34 11.62 1.38
C ARG A 522 6.62 11.02 0.80
N THR A 523 7.74 11.75 0.90
CA THR A 523 9.06 11.33 0.40
C THR A 523 9.93 10.63 1.44
N THR A 524 9.52 10.63 2.71
CA THR A 524 10.27 10.03 3.84
C THR A 524 9.44 8.98 4.59
N ILE A 525 10.09 7.88 4.98
CA ILE A 525 9.51 6.78 5.77
C ILE A 525 9.61 7.18 7.26
N GLU A 526 8.49 7.21 7.98
CA GLU A 526 8.34 7.50 9.42
C GLU A 526 9.20 6.60 10.35
N SER A 527 10.01 5.67 9.82
CA SER A 527 10.82 4.73 10.61
C SER A 527 11.94 5.39 11.42
N ASN A 528 12.17 6.70 11.25
CA ASN A 528 13.25 7.39 11.92
C ASN A 528 12.83 8.13 13.20
N GLU A 529 11.72 8.85 13.16
CA GLU A 529 11.21 9.61 14.32
C GLU A 529 10.74 8.67 15.43
N GLU A 530 10.09 7.54 15.12
CA GLU A 530 9.64 6.57 16.13
C GLU A 530 10.82 5.79 16.76
N ARG A 531 11.95 5.64 16.05
CA ARG A 531 13.15 5.00 16.61
C ARG A 531 13.93 5.92 17.54
N GLU A 532 14.05 7.19 17.19
CA GLU A 532 14.66 8.22 18.05
C GLU A 532 13.82 8.47 19.30
N THR A 533 12.50 8.53 19.18
CA THR A 533 11.63 8.75 20.35
C THR A 533 11.64 7.54 21.30
N ALA A 534 11.74 6.31 20.76
CA ALA A 534 11.84 5.10 21.56
C ALA A 534 13.22 4.88 22.20
N SER A 535 14.31 5.33 21.56
CA SER A 535 15.65 5.27 22.17
C SER A 535 15.80 6.29 23.29
N VAL A 536 15.24 7.49 23.12
CA VAL A 536 15.26 8.54 24.16
C VAL A 536 14.43 8.14 25.38
N ALA A 537 13.25 7.53 25.18
CA ALA A 537 12.44 7.02 26.29
C ALA A 537 13.11 5.86 27.06
N ALA A 538 13.85 4.98 26.35
CA ALA A 538 14.60 3.90 26.97
C ALA A 538 15.84 4.39 27.74
N GLU A 539 16.46 5.49 27.30
CA GLU A 539 17.57 6.13 28.01
C GLU A 539 17.11 6.89 29.27
N GLU A 540 15.89 7.45 29.26
CA GLU A 540 15.29 8.10 30.43
C GLU A 540 14.91 7.07 31.52
N GLU A 541 14.27 5.95 31.16
CA GLU A 541 13.94 4.87 32.11
C GLU A 541 15.19 4.17 32.69
N GLY A 542 16.28 4.10 31.92
CA GLY A 542 17.58 3.60 32.39
C GLY A 542 18.25 4.52 33.42
N ARG A 543 18.10 5.84 33.27
CA ARG A 543 18.64 6.84 34.21
C ARG A 543 17.84 6.94 35.51
N GLU A 544 16.54 6.68 35.47
CA GLU A 544 15.68 6.71 36.66
C GLU A 544 15.85 5.47 37.55
N ASN A 545 16.04 4.29 36.94
CA ASN A 545 16.32 3.04 37.67
C ASN A 545 17.74 2.96 38.26
N GLY A 546 18.72 3.67 37.70
CA GLY A 546 20.08 3.76 38.24
C GLY A 546 20.20 4.57 39.55
N ARG A 547 19.22 5.45 39.86
CA ARG A 547 19.21 6.26 41.09
C ARG A 547 18.57 5.56 42.29
N HIS A 548 17.84 4.46 42.07
CA HIS A 548 17.12 3.76 43.15
C HIS A 548 17.86 2.56 43.77
N ASN A 549 19.04 2.20 43.28
CA ASN A 549 19.84 1.09 43.81
C ASN A 549 21.25 1.54 44.23
N GLY A 550 21.31 2.25 45.35
CA GLY A 550 22.55 2.73 45.97
C GLY A 550 22.39 2.97 47.48
N ALA A 551 22.21 1.88 48.22
CA ALA A 551 22.52 1.63 49.64
C ALA A 551 22.32 2.73 50.71
N HIS A 552 21.49 2.37 51.69
CA HIS A 552 21.48 2.88 53.07
C HIS A 552 22.88 2.88 53.72
N VAL A 553 23.31 4.04 54.25
CA VAL A 553 24.22 4.12 55.41
C VAL A 553 23.84 5.32 56.31
N ASN A 554 23.49 4.98 57.56
CA ASN A 554 23.47 5.73 58.82
C ASN A 554 23.30 7.26 58.88
N SER A 555 22.25 7.67 59.57
CA SER A 555 22.05 8.99 60.19
C SER A 555 22.76 9.11 61.55
N ALA A 556 23.53 10.17 61.77
CA ALA A 556 23.51 11.02 62.99
C ALA A 556 24.76 11.94 63.08
N GLN A 557 24.56 13.26 62.95
CA GLN A 557 25.04 14.32 63.85
C GLN A 557 25.01 15.68 63.14
N ALA A 558 24.20 16.59 63.67
CA ALA A 558 24.16 17.99 63.27
C ALA A 558 25.10 18.82 64.17
N SER A 559 25.87 19.73 63.57
CA SER A 559 26.22 21.03 64.14
C SER A 559 26.70 22.01 63.04
N PRO A 560 26.56 23.33 63.26
CA PRO A 560 26.29 24.36 62.25
C PRO A 560 27.55 25.08 61.75
N TRP A 561 27.38 26.23 61.05
CA TRP A 561 28.37 27.19 60.50
C TRP A 561 28.67 26.97 58.98
N THR A 562 28.65 27.93 58.05
CA THR A 562 28.53 29.41 58.05
C THR A 562 28.20 29.87 56.62
N GLU A 563 27.30 30.84 56.44
CA GLU A 563 27.14 31.58 55.17
C GLU A 563 28.17 32.73 55.08
N PRO A 564 28.84 32.93 53.92
CA PRO A 564 29.48 34.21 53.62
C PRO A 564 28.60 35.09 52.72
N SER A 565 28.05 36.13 53.35
CA SER A 565 27.79 37.50 52.89
C SER A 565 27.92 37.87 51.40
N ILE A 566 26.83 38.43 50.87
CA ILE A 566 26.77 39.26 49.65
C ILE A 566 27.19 40.72 50.00
N PRO A 567 28.11 41.36 49.27
CA PRO A 567 28.37 42.79 49.44
C PRO A 567 27.28 43.63 48.75
N SER A 568 26.64 44.50 49.54
CA SER A 568 25.83 45.62 49.06
C SER A 568 26.72 46.73 48.53
N PHE A 569 26.44 47.26 47.34
CA PHE A 569 26.83 48.62 46.98
C PHE A 569 25.61 49.52 46.84
N ALA A 570 25.71 50.61 47.57
CA ALA A 570 24.69 51.61 47.81
C ALA A 570 24.39 52.47 46.59
N SER A 571 23.12 52.84 46.52
CA SER A 571 22.55 53.96 45.79
C SER A 571 23.21 55.29 46.16
N ASN A 572 23.58 56.09 45.16
CA ASN A 572 23.52 57.55 45.25
C ASN A 572 22.34 58.03 44.41
N GLY A 573 21.31 58.53 45.09
CA GLY A 573 20.26 59.33 44.48
C GLY A 573 20.60 60.81 44.56
N ALA A 574 20.29 61.56 43.50
CA ALA A 574 19.97 62.98 43.60
C ALA A 574 18.82 63.28 42.62
N ALA A 575 17.73 63.73 43.24
CA ALA A 575 16.40 64.12 42.74
C ALA A 575 16.34 64.86 41.40
N LEU A 576 15.21 64.69 40.68
CA LEU A 576 14.25 65.76 40.45
C LEU A 576 12.88 65.21 39.99
N THR A 577 11.85 65.72 40.64
CA THR A 577 10.41 65.50 40.49
C THR A 577 9.84 66.00 39.15
N GLY A 578 8.80 65.35 38.60
CA GLY A 578 7.83 66.04 37.75
C GLY A 578 7.03 65.23 36.72
N ARG A 579 5.73 65.06 37.01
CA ARG A 579 4.54 65.17 36.13
C ARG A 579 4.39 64.31 34.85
N PHE A 580 3.30 63.51 34.88
CA PHE A 580 2.22 63.32 33.90
C PHE A 580 2.52 63.16 32.38
N MET A 581 2.14 61.96 31.91
CA MET A 581 1.31 61.62 30.74
C MET A 581 1.87 61.70 29.30
N ASP A 582 1.50 60.63 28.58
CA ASP A 582 1.46 60.38 27.14
C ASP A 582 2.74 59.95 26.41
N GLY A 583 2.92 58.63 26.35
CA GLY A 583 3.71 57.92 25.34
C GLY A 583 3.41 56.42 25.42
N HIS A 584 2.79 55.86 24.39
CA HIS A 584 2.49 54.43 24.29
C HIS A 584 3.76 53.57 24.54
N GLU A 585 3.88 52.93 25.71
CA GLU A 585 4.80 51.80 25.90
C GLU A 585 4.31 50.64 25.04
N GLN A 586 4.81 50.55 23.80
CA GLN A 586 4.77 49.30 23.06
C GLN A 586 5.54 48.27 23.88
N ALA A 587 4.87 47.20 24.32
CA ALA A 587 5.55 46.05 24.90
C ALA A 587 6.56 45.52 23.87
N GLN A 588 7.84 45.80 24.08
CA GLN A 588 8.90 45.43 23.15
C GLN A 588 8.97 43.90 23.11
N ARG A 589 8.64 43.31 21.94
CA ARG A 589 8.64 41.86 21.77
C ARG A 589 10.07 41.42 21.50
N VAL A 590 10.64 40.65 22.42
CA VAL A 590 12.06 40.27 22.40
C VAL A 590 12.19 38.78 22.10
N VAL A 591 13.06 38.43 21.15
CA VAL A 591 13.55 37.06 20.96
C VAL A 591 14.96 36.99 21.52
N HIS A 592 15.25 36.05 22.39
CA HIS A 592 16.60 35.87 22.97
C HIS A 592 16.94 34.39 23.10
N GLY A 593 18.21 34.06 23.23
CA GLY A 593 18.64 32.67 23.39
C GLY A 593 20.14 32.55 23.45
N VAL A 594 20.62 31.30 23.53
CA VAL A 594 22.04 30.96 23.50
C VAL A 594 22.31 30.03 22.32
N VAL A 595 23.40 30.27 21.61
CA VAL A 595 23.93 29.34 20.61
C VAL A 595 24.95 28.42 21.27
N HIS A 596 24.76 27.12 21.11
CA HIS A 596 25.64 26.08 21.65
C HIS A 596 26.00 25.04 20.59
N ASP A 597 27.11 24.33 20.80
CA ASP A 597 27.52 23.20 19.95
C ASP A 597 26.75 21.91 20.29
N SER A 598 27.09 20.80 19.62
CA SER A 598 26.49 19.48 19.84
C SER A 598 26.73 18.91 21.26
N ILE A 599 27.70 19.44 22.00
CA ILE A 599 28.12 18.99 23.34
C ILE A 599 27.62 19.96 24.43
N GLY A 600 26.97 21.07 24.03
CA GLY A 600 26.35 22.05 24.92
C GLY A 600 27.26 23.23 25.30
N THR A 601 28.43 23.39 24.66
CA THR A 601 29.33 24.52 24.89
C THR A 601 28.80 25.76 24.17
N PRO A 602 28.75 26.96 24.81
CA PRO A 602 28.34 28.18 24.12
C PRO A 602 29.29 28.56 22.99
N VAL A 603 28.74 28.97 21.84
CA VAL A 603 29.52 29.33 20.64
C VAL A 603 29.47 30.84 20.40
N SER A 604 30.61 31.50 20.53
CA SER A 604 30.74 32.95 20.35
C SER A 604 30.99 33.36 18.89
N GLY A 605 30.59 34.58 18.53
CA GLY A 605 30.83 35.15 17.20
C GLY A 605 29.96 34.62 16.05
N VAL A 606 28.98 33.75 16.35
CA VAL A 606 28.00 33.23 15.39
C VAL A 606 27.11 34.37 14.92
N VAL A 607 26.88 34.46 13.62
CA VAL A 607 26.00 35.48 13.03
C VAL A 607 24.58 34.94 12.97
N LEU A 608 23.65 35.58 13.66
CA LEU A 608 22.23 35.28 13.59
C LEU A 608 21.50 36.32 12.74
N THR A 609 20.65 35.86 11.83
CA THR A 609 19.82 36.71 10.97
C THR A 609 18.36 36.33 11.17
N LEU A 610 17.53 37.28 11.56
CA LEU A 610 16.08 37.10 11.71
C LEU A 610 15.38 37.64 10.46
N THR A 611 14.56 36.83 9.80
CA THR A 611 13.79 37.21 8.61
C THR A 611 12.29 37.04 8.83
N ASP A 612 11.47 37.88 8.20
CA ASP A 612 10.01 37.73 8.20
C ASP A 612 9.54 36.58 7.28
N ALA A 613 8.23 36.30 7.28
CA ALA A 613 7.62 35.26 6.46
C ALA A 613 7.75 35.48 4.93
N ASN A 614 8.13 36.67 4.49
CA ASN A 614 8.39 36.99 3.07
C ASN A 614 9.88 36.90 2.72
N GLY A 615 10.73 36.45 3.65
CA GLY A 615 12.17 36.33 3.49
C GLY A 615 12.92 37.66 3.62
N ARG A 616 12.26 38.74 4.06
CA ARG A 616 12.93 40.03 4.28
C ARG A 616 13.65 40.00 5.62
N GLN A 617 14.93 40.39 5.61
CA GLN A 617 15.71 40.53 6.84
C GLN A 617 15.10 41.61 7.74
N VAL A 618 14.82 41.24 8.98
CA VAL A 618 14.27 42.09 10.04
C VAL A 618 15.40 42.64 10.88
N GLU A 619 16.28 41.76 11.37
CA GLU A 619 17.42 42.13 12.21
C GLU A 619 18.56 41.11 12.06
N ARG A 620 19.79 41.51 12.43
CA ARG A 620 20.97 40.64 12.41
C ARG A 620 21.86 40.95 13.60
N ALA A 621 22.25 39.92 14.34
CA ALA A 621 23.05 40.01 15.56
C ALA A 621 24.23 39.02 15.51
N ARG A 622 25.16 39.16 16.47
CA ARG A 622 26.22 38.18 16.71
C ARG A 622 26.14 37.69 18.15
N THR A 623 26.50 36.43 18.38
CA THR A 623 26.61 35.92 19.75
C THR A 623 27.78 36.54 20.49
N ASP A 624 27.60 36.76 21.79
CA ASP A 624 28.66 37.16 22.71
C ASP A 624 29.53 35.96 23.16
N ASN A 625 30.42 36.19 24.13
CA ASN A 625 31.33 35.16 24.65
C ASN A 625 30.61 34.00 25.36
N ASP A 626 29.38 34.23 25.83
CA ASP A 626 28.54 33.24 26.49
C ASP A 626 27.53 32.63 25.50
N GLY A 627 27.73 32.85 24.19
CA GLY A 627 26.87 32.36 23.12
C GLY A 627 25.52 33.07 23.04
N ALA A 628 25.26 34.10 23.85
CA ALA A 628 23.94 34.70 23.96
C ALA A 628 23.64 35.69 22.81
N PHE A 629 22.36 35.78 22.43
CA PHE A 629 21.85 36.73 21.45
C PHE A 629 20.47 37.28 21.86
N HIS A 630 20.12 38.45 21.32
CA HIS A 630 18.78 39.03 21.44
C HIS A 630 18.39 39.82 20.19
N PHE A 631 17.09 39.87 19.90
CA PHE A 631 16.44 40.61 18.82
C PHE A 631 15.20 41.33 19.34
N SER A 632 14.94 42.52 18.83
CA SER A 632 13.71 43.29 19.12
C SER A 632 12.83 43.34 17.89
N VAL A 633 11.57 42.95 18.03
CA VAL A 633 10.66 42.79 16.89
C VAL A 633 9.42 43.65 17.08
N ASP A 634 9.09 44.46 16.07
CA ASP A 634 7.97 45.40 16.14
C ASP A 634 6.60 44.69 16.10
N ASN A 635 6.50 43.59 15.32
CA ASN A 635 5.25 42.89 15.05
C ASN A 635 5.26 41.44 15.57
N GLY A 636 4.10 40.96 16.00
CA GLY A 636 3.90 39.54 16.29
C GLY A 636 3.77 38.78 14.97
N GLY A 637 4.31 37.57 14.90
CA GLY A 637 4.38 36.81 13.66
C GLY A 637 5.34 35.64 13.71
N THR A 638 5.43 34.92 12.59
CA THR A 638 6.42 33.86 12.42
C THR A 638 7.64 34.43 11.70
N TYR A 639 8.80 34.18 12.27
CA TYR A 639 10.10 34.61 11.78
C TYR A 639 10.98 33.38 11.54
N VAL A 640 11.94 33.50 10.64
CA VAL A 640 13.00 32.49 10.45
C VAL A 640 14.28 33.05 11.04
N LEU A 641 14.86 32.30 11.98
CA LEU A 641 16.14 32.61 12.60
C LEU A 641 17.21 31.73 11.95
N ILE A 642 18.16 32.35 11.27
CA ILE A 642 19.28 31.69 10.59
C ILE A 642 20.56 31.97 11.37
N ALA A 643 21.18 30.95 11.94
CA ALA A 643 22.47 31.03 12.61
C ALA A 643 23.57 30.46 11.70
N SER A 644 24.66 31.21 11.52
CA SER A 644 25.79 30.81 10.69
C SER A 644 27.10 31.39 11.22
N GLY A 645 28.15 30.57 11.34
CA GLY A 645 29.48 31.03 11.70
C GLY A 645 30.48 29.90 11.92
N GLY A 646 31.76 30.18 11.66
CA GLY A 646 32.89 29.28 11.95
C GLY A 646 32.88 27.97 11.15
N SER A 647 33.38 26.90 11.76
CA SER A 647 33.41 25.53 11.23
C SER A 647 32.11 24.77 11.49
N TYR A 648 30.96 25.46 11.51
CA TYR A 648 29.66 24.88 11.84
C TYR A 648 28.68 25.02 10.68
N GLN A 649 27.80 24.03 10.51
CA GLN A 649 26.75 24.08 9.48
C GLN A 649 25.72 25.19 9.81
N PRO A 650 25.32 26.01 8.82
CA PRO A 650 24.25 26.98 9.00
C PRO A 650 22.94 26.28 9.39
N THR A 651 22.29 26.78 10.44
CA THR A 651 21.02 26.23 10.92
C THR A 651 19.92 27.29 10.80
N ALA A 652 18.75 26.90 10.31
CA ALA A 652 17.56 27.74 10.23
C ALA A 652 16.44 27.15 11.08
N SER A 653 15.80 27.98 11.90
CA SER A 653 14.69 27.58 12.78
C SER A 653 13.56 28.60 12.72
N MET A 654 12.31 28.14 12.85
CA MET A 654 11.16 29.04 12.93
C MET A 654 10.95 29.51 14.37
N VAL A 655 10.78 30.82 14.55
CA VAL A 655 10.49 31.47 15.83
C VAL A 655 9.13 32.17 15.72
N VAL A 656 8.21 31.84 16.63
CA VAL A 656 6.89 32.48 16.68
C VAL A 656 6.89 33.54 17.77
N VAL A 657 6.84 34.81 17.37
CA VAL A 657 6.86 35.96 18.27
C VAL A 657 5.43 36.40 18.57
N SER A 658 5.10 36.45 19.86
CA SER A 658 3.80 36.91 20.38
C SER A 658 4.01 38.11 21.32
N ASP A 659 3.04 38.43 22.17
CA ASP A 659 3.12 39.58 23.10
C ASP A 659 4.02 39.34 24.33
N ARG A 660 4.77 38.23 24.37
CA ARG A 660 5.72 37.90 25.43
C ARG A 660 7.11 37.65 24.86
N PRO A 661 8.19 37.92 25.64
CA PRO A 661 9.54 37.53 25.26
C PRO A 661 9.63 36.03 24.97
N VAL A 662 10.31 35.68 23.88
CA VAL A 662 10.50 34.30 23.43
C VAL A 662 11.96 33.91 23.65
N ARG A 663 12.19 32.82 24.38
CA ARG A 663 13.51 32.21 24.51
C ARG A 663 13.65 31.09 23.47
N HIS A 664 14.70 31.12 22.64
CA HIS A 664 14.95 30.15 21.58
C HIS A 664 16.46 29.88 21.44
N ASP A 665 16.92 28.75 21.96
CA ASP A 665 18.33 28.36 21.86
C ASP A 665 18.62 27.68 20.50
N VAL A 666 19.83 27.83 19.98
CA VAL A 666 20.21 27.30 18.67
C VAL A 666 21.41 26.38 18.79
N GLN A 667 21.26 25.13 18.37
CA GLN A 667 22.35 24.17 18.29
C GLN A 667 23.03 24.21 16.93
N LEU A 668 24.35 24.35 16.92
CA LEU A 668 25.18 24.27 15.74
C LEU A 668 25.92 22.93 15.69
N LEU A 669 25.86 22.27 14.53
CA LEU A 669 26.60 21.03 14.27
C LEU A 669 27.95 21.37 13.63
N GLY A 670 29.03 20.75 14.12
CA GLY A 670 30.36 20.94 13.55
C GLY A 670 30.48 20.33 12.15
N ALA A 671 31.24 20.97 11.27
CA ALA A 671 31.61 20.46 9.96
C ALA A 671 32.94 19.70 10.06
N GLY A 672 32.87 18.38 10.18
CA GLY A 672 34.03 17.49 10.07
C GLY A 672 34.54 17.38 8.63
N GLU A 673 35.82 17.02 8.48
CA GLU A 673 36.45 16.74 7.18
C GLU A 673 37.07 15.34 7.18
N LEU A 674 37.00 14.64 6.05
CA LEU A 674 37.66 13.36 5.82
C LEU A 674 38.50 13.45 4.54
N SER A 675 39.80 13.17 4.60
CA SER A 675 40.65 13.10 3.40
C SER A 675 41.57 11.88 3.41
N GLY A 676 42.23 11.58 2.29
CA GLY A 676 43.12 10.43 2.21
C GLY A 676 43.66 10.16 0.82
N LEU A 677 44.57 9.19 0.73
CA LEU A 677 45.19 8.71 -0.51
C LEU A 677 44.71 7.30 -0.85
N VAL A 678 44.21 7.08 -2.07
CA VAL A 678 43.98 5.73 -2.61
C VAL A 678 45.23 5.27 -3.37
N HIS A 679 45.79 4.13 -2.99
CA HIS A 679 47.05 3.66 -3.58
C HIS A 679 47.10 2.14 -3.79
N VAL A 680 48.01 1.70 -4.67
CA VAL A 680 48.37 0.29 -4.88
C VAL A 680 49.90 0.21 -4.83
N GLY A 681 50.44 -0.57 -3.89
CA GLY A 681 51.90 -0.71 -3.75
C GLY A 681 52.65 0.61 -3.52
N GLY A 682 51.98 1.63 -2.97
CA GLY A 682 52.54 2.97 -2.74
C GLY A 682 52.38 3.96 -3.89
N VAL A 683 51.76 3.58 -5.00
CA VAL A 683 51.45 4.47 -6.14
C VAL A 683 49.97 4.87 -6.09
N GLY A 684 49.69 6.17 -6.20
CA GLY A 684 48.32 6.70 -6.21
C GLY A 684 47.49 6.16 -7.38
N VAL A 685 46.21 5.90 -7.14
CA VAL A 685 45.26 5.41 -8.15
C VAL A 685 44.37 6.57 -8.58
N PRO A 686 44.57 7.16 -9.78
CA PRO A 686 43.75 8.26 -10.26
C PRO A 686 42.38 7.78 -10.75
N GLY A 687 41.34 8.57 -10.50
CA GLY A 687 39.98 8.27 -10.94
C GLY A 687 39.28 7.14 -10.17
N ALA A 688 39.86 6.68 -9.05
CA ALA A 688 39.17 5.79 -8.13
C ALA A 688 37.98 6.52 -7.48
N MET A 689 36.84 5.86 -7.39
CA MET A 689 35.63 6.43 -6.81
C MET A 689 35.57 6.12 -5.31
N ALA A 690 35.65 7.15 -4.48
CA ALA A 690 35.46 7.10 -3.05
C ALA A 690 34.02 7.52 -2.70
N VAL A 691 33.26 6.62 -2.09
CA VAL A 691 31.86 6.81 -1.71
C VAL A 691 31.76 6.70 -0.19
N LEU A 692 31.32 7.78 0.46
CA LEU A 692 31.06 7.79 1.89
C LEU A 692 29.58 7.48 2.15
N THR A 693 29.31 6.46 2.94
CA THR A 693 27.95 6.03 3.32
C THR A 693 27.73 6.13 4.82
N ASP A 694 26.52 6.45 5.26
CA ASP A 694 26.16 6.45 6.68
C ASP A 694 25.90 5.04 7.21
N VAL A 695 25.61 4.91 8.52
CA VAL A 695 25.25 3.62 9.16
C VAL A 695 24.00 2.94 8.59
N ARG A 696 23.22 3.62 7.72
CA ARG A 696 22.01 3.10 7.06
C ARG A 696 22.28 2.67 5.62
N GLY A 697 23.50 2.88 5.14
CA GLY A 697 23.93 2.60 3.77
C GLY A 697 23.49 3.66 2.76
N GLU A 698 23.05 4.85 3.20
CA GLU A 698 22.79 5.97 2.29
C GLU A 698 24.08 6.69 1.93
N VAL A 699 24.22 7.10 0.66
CA VAL A 699 25.40 7.83 0.18
C VAL A 699 25.34 9.27 0.68
N VAL A 700 26.31 9.63 1.51
CA VAL A 700 26.47 10.95 2.12
C VAL A 700 27.22 11.87 1.16
N ALA A 701 28.30 11.36 0.57
CA ALA A 701 29.11 12.08 -0.39
C ALA A 701 29.85 11.10 -1.32
N THR A 702 30.27 11.60 -2.48
CA THR A 702 31.07 10.85 -3.44
C THR A 702 32.12 11.75 -4.02
N ASN A 703 33.36 11.27 -4.09
CA ASN A 703 34.48 11.99 -4.67
C ASN A 703 35.37 11.03 -5.48
N ALA A 704 35.86 11.49 -6.62
CA ALA A 704 36.85 10.75 -7.41
C ALA A 704 38.25 11.21 -7.01
N THR A 705 39.20 10.29 -6.97
CA THR A 705 40.59 10.64 -6.67
C THR A 705 41.23 11.44 -7.79
N ASP A 706 42.13 12.35 -7.41
CA ASP A 706 42.89 13.17 -8.37
C ASP A 706 44.06 12.41 -9.01
N ALA A 707 44.94 13.14 -9.72
CA ALA A 707 46.08 12.55 -10.43
C ALA A 707 47.09 11.85 -9.50
N ASP A 708 47.18 12.30 -8.25
CA ASP A 708 48.08 11.75 -7.25
C ASP A 708 47.40 10.69 -6.38
N GLY A 709 46.08 10.48 -6.55
CA GLY A 709 45.27 9.51 -5.84
C GLY A 709 44.56 10.06 -4.60
N ASP A 710 44.62 11.37 -4.36
CA ASP A 710 44.05 11.99 -3.17
C ASP A 710 42.53 12.20 -3.32
N TYR A 711 41.80 12.08 -2.21
CA TYR A 711 40.36 12.38 -2.11
C TYR A 711 40.05 13.18 -0.83
N GLY A 712 38.90 13.86 -0.81
CA GLY A 712 38.44 14.63 0.34
C GLY A 712 36.93 14.85 0.41
N PHE A 713 36.41 14.96 1.63
CA PHE A 713 35.03 15.25 1.97
C PHE A 713 35.03 16.34 3.04
N SER A 714 34.23 17.39 2.85
CA SER A 714 34.02 18.47 3.83
C SER A 714 32.57 18.44 4.33
N ASP A 715 32.30 19.23 5.37
CA ASP A 715 30.94 19.45 5.89
C ASP A 715 30.25 18.19 6.42
N LEU A 716 31.04 17.22 6.90
CA LEU A 716 30.54 15.99 7.48
C LEU A 716 29.99 16.24 8.88
N VAL A 717 28.86 15.64 9.20
CA VAL A 717 28.31 15.66 10.56
C VAL A 717 29.06 14.62 11.40
N GLY A 718 29.22 14.85 12.70
CA GLY A 718 29.76 13.87 13.62
C GLY A 718 28.98 12.55 13.56
N GLY A 719 29.65 11.44 13.26
CA GLY A 719 28.98 10.16 13.06
C GLY A 719 29.89 9.04 12.58
N SER A 720 29.34 7.82 12.54
CA SER A 720 30.00 6.66 11.93
C SER A 720 29.62 6.57 10.46
N TYR A 721 30.62 6.34 9.62
CA TYR A 721 30.52 6.22 8.18
C TYR A 721 31.24 4.96 7.71
N ALA A 722 30.92 4.52 6.50
CA ALA A 722 31.71 3.55 5.75
C ALA A 722 32.20 4.19 4.45
N LEU A 723 33.52 4.27 4.29
CA LEU A 723 34.17 4.71 3.07
C LEU A 723 34.39 3.50 2.17
N THR A 724 33.71 3.48 1.03
CA THR A 724 33.89 2.46 0.00
C THR A 724 34.68 3.04 -1.17
N VAL A 725 35.77 2.40 -1.56
CA VAL A 725 36.59 2.81 -2.71
C VAL A 725 36.53 1.74 -3.79
N THR A 726 36.24 2.16 -5.02
CA THR A 726 36.19 1.30 -6.21
C THR A 726 37.02 1.88 -7.35
N ALA A 727 37.78 1.06 -8.05
CA ALA A 727 38.52 1.46 -9.25
C ALA A 727 38.58 0.29 -10.25
N ASP A 728 38.60 0.59 -11.54
CA ASP A 728 38.64 -0.43 -12.59
C ASP A 728 39.89 -1.33 -12.46
N GLY A 729 39.69 -2.65 -12.48
CA GLY A 729 40.77 -3.64 -12.32
C GLY A 729 41.19 -3.91 -10.88
N TYR A 730 40.55 -3.27 -9.89
CA TYR A 730 40.86 -3.42 -8.48
C TYR A 730 39.65 -3.85 -7.65
N ARG A 731 39.89 -4.65 -6.61
CA ARG A 731 38.84 -5.10 -5.69
C ARG A 731 38.30 -3.90 -4.89
N PRO A 732 36.96 -3.75 -4.78
CA PRO A 732 36.35 -2.78 -3.88
C PRO A 732 36.79 -2.99 -2.43
N VAL A 733 37.11 -1.90 -1.73
CA VAL A 733 37.45 -1.93 -0.30
C VAL A 733 36.52 -1.01 0.47
N ALA A 734 35.99 -1.47 1.60
CA ALA A 734 35.15 -0.67 2.49
C ALA A 734 35.81 -0.57 3.87
N HIS A 735 36.02 0.66 4.35
CA HIS A 735 36.58 0.95 5.68
C HIS A 735 35.55 1.68 6.55
N PRO A 736 35.21 1.16 7.74
CA PRO A 736 34.43 1.92 8.71
C PRO A 736 35.29 3.07 9.27
N ILE A 737 34.69 4.24 9.45
CA ILE A 737 35.35 5.43 9.98
C ILE A 737 34.39 6.22 10.86
N VAL A 738 34.91 6.82 11.93
CA VAL A 738 34.15 7.72 12.79
C VAL A 738 34.71 9.12 12.60
N VAL A 739 33.84 10.06 12.27
CA VAL A 739 34.17 11.48 12.17
C VAL A 739 33.55 12.17 13.37
N THR A 740 34.33 12.92 14.13
CA THR A 740 33.80 13.76 15.23
C THR A 740 33.48 15.16 14.70
N ASP A 741 32.52 15.85 15.29
CA ASP A 741 32.15 17.22 14.92
C ASP A 741 33.39 18.15 14.94
N GLY A 742 33.68 18.79 13.80
CA GLY A 742 34.81 19.72 13.65
C GLY A 742 36.19 19.06 13.59
N GLU A 743 36.28 17.72 13.55
CA GLU A 743 37.53 16.98 13.41
C GLU A 743 37.93 16.81 11.94
N ARG A 744 39.24 16.81 11.67
CA ARG A 744 39.83 16.44 10.38
C ARG A 744 40.42 15.05 10.47
N VAL A 745 39.80 14.09 9.79
CA VAL A 745 40.21 12.69 9.77
C VAL A 745 40.96 12.38 8.48
N ARG A 746 42.08 11.66 8.57
CA ARG A 746 42.81 11.15 7.39
C ARG A 746 42.79 9.63 7.36
N LEU A 747 42.45 9.04 6.21
CA LEU A 747 42.44 7.58 6.00
C LEU A 747 43.01 7.26 4.63
N ASP A 748 44.15 6.56 4.54
CA ASP A 748 44.66 6.10 3.25
C ASP A 748 44.12 4.69 2.93
N VAL A 749 43.75 4.44 1.67
CA VAL A 749 43.11 3.20 1.22
C VAL A 749 43.99 2.45 0.23
N ALA A 750 44.44 1.26 0.62
CA ALA A 750 45.19 0.36 -0.26
C ALA A 750 44.24 -0.54 -1.05
N LEU A 751 44.27 -0.46 -2.39
CA LEU A 751 43.54 -1.37 -3.27
C LEU A 751 44.37 -2.61 -3.62
N GLN A 752 43.69 -3.72 -3.88
CA GLN A 752 44.28 -4.98 -4.37
C GLN A 752 43.81 -5.24 -5.80
N THR A 753 44.68 -5.79 -6.66
CA THR A 753 44.29 -6.21 -8.01
C THR A 753 43.25 -7.33 -7.94
N GLY A 754 42.17 -7.22 -8.71
CA GLY A 754 41.16 -8.27 -8.83
C GLY A 754 41.45 -9.14 -10.05
N ALA A 755 41.57 -10.46 -9.87
CA ALA A 755 41.65 -11.38 -11.00
C ALA A 755 40.29 -11.49 -11.70
N GLN A 756 40.33 -11.70 -13.01
CA GLN A 756 39.13 -11.92 -13.83
C GLN A 756 39.17 -13.31 -14.45
N LEU A 757 38.03 -13.98 -14.45
CA LEU A 757 37.83 -15.27 -15.08
C LEU A 757 36.71 -15.17 -16.11
N SER A 758 36.99 -15.53 -17.36
CA SER A 758 36.00 -15.64 -18.42
C SER A 758 36.10 -16.98 -19.13
N GLY A 759 35.06 -17.39 -19.85
CA GLY A 759 35.12 -18.61 -20.65
C GLY A 759 33.80 -18.91 -21.34
N VAL A 760 33.81 -19.94 -22.18
CA VAL A 760 32.64 -20.40 -22.93
C VAL A 760 32.30 -21.83 -22.51
N ILE A 761 31.03 -22.08 -22.25
CA ILE A 761 30.51 -23.43 -22.02
C ILE A 761 29.95 -23.98 -23.31
N ARG A 762 30.45 -25.14 -23.73
CA ARG A 762 30.03 -25.82 -24.97
C ARG A 762 29.52 -27.22 -24.67
N SER A 763 28.69 -27.75 -25.57
CA SER A 763 28.32 -29.16 -25.55
C SER A 763 29.49 -29.99 -26.07
N ALA A 764 29.95 -30.98 -25.29
CA ALA A 764 31.05 -31.87 -25.65
C ALA A 764 30.77 -32.66 -26.95
N ASN A 765 29.50 -33.00 -27.20
CA ASN A 765 29.12 -33.83 -28.35
C ASN A 765 28.87 -33.02 -29.62
N LEU A 766 28.43 -31.76 -29.49
CA LEU A 766 27.99 -30.94 -30.64
C LEU A 766 28.90 -29.73 -30.89
N GLY A 767 29.77 -29.37 -29.94
CA GLY A 767 30.62 -28.18 -30.00
C GLY A 767 29.86 -26.84 -29.96
N VAL A 768 28.54 -26.88 -29.79
CA VAL A 768 27.66 -25.70 -29.78
C VAL A 768 27.64 -25.07 -28.38
N PRO A 769 27.62 -23.74 -28.25
CA PRO A 769 27.51 -23.07 -26.95
C PRO A 769 26.23 -23.46 -26.21
N VAL A 770 26.32 -23.52 -24.88
CA VAL A 770 25.20 -23.87 -24.00
C VAL A 770 24.70 -22.62 -23.28
N PRO A 771 23.55 -22.06 -23.66
CA PRO A 771 22.94 -20.93 -22.95
C PRO A 771 22.30 -21.39 -21.63
N ASP A 772 22.16 -20.46 -20.68
CA ASP A 772 21.52 -20.67 -19.38
C ASP A 772 22.18 -21.77 -18.50
N ALA A 773 23.42 -22.18 -18.81
CA ALA A 773 24.19 -23.10 -17.98
C ALA A 773 24.61 -22.39 -16.69
N ARG A 774 24.35 -23.00 -15.54
CA ARG A 774 24.74 -22.42 -14.25
C ARG A 774 26.21 -22.71 -13.98
N VAL A 775 27.00 -21.65 -13.86
CA VAL A 775 28.44 -21.68 -13.54
C VAL A 775 28.64 -21.30 -12.08
N THR A 776 29.37 -22.12 -11.33
CA THR A 776 29.70 -21.88 -9.92
C THR A 776 31.20 -21.97 -9.75
N LEU A 777 31.81 -20.96 -9.13
CA LEU A 777 33.22 -20.92 -8.81
C LEU A 777 33.41 -21.23 -7.32
N LEU A 778 34.24 -22.23 -7.03
CA LEU A 778 34.62 -22.63 -5.68
C LEU A 778 36.07 -22.24 -5.39
N ASP A 779 36.40 -21.82 -4.17
CA ASP A 779 37.78 -21.69 -3.73
C ASP A 779 38.41 -23.04 -3.33
N GLY A 780 39.70 -23.04 -3.01
CA GLY A 780 40.43 -24.23 -2.53
C GLY A 780 39.91 -24.86 -1.23
N SER A 781 38.99 -24.20 -0.51
CA SER A 781 38.29 -24.79 0.65
C SER A 781 36.96 -25.46 0.28
N GLY A 782 36.52 -25.31 -0.97
CA GLY A 782 35.23 -25.80 -1.48
C GLY A 782 34.07 -24.84 -1.22
N ALA A 783 34.32 -23.60 -0.78
CA ALA A 783 33.28 -22.59 -0.59
C ALA A 783 32.95 -21.89 -1.91
N VAL A 784 31.68 -21.54 -2.11
CA VAL A 784 31.23 -20.81 -3.32
C VAL A 784 31.67 -19.35 -3.24
N VAL A 785 32.52 -18.94 -4.19
CA VAL A 785 33.06 -17.57 -4.29
C VAL A 785 32.22 -16.72 -5.25
N ALA A 786 31.77 -17.31 -6.36
CA ALA A 786 30.93 -16.63 -7.34
C ALA A 786 29.99 -17.63 -8.04
N ALA A 787 28.85 -17.16 -8.55
CA ALA A 787 27.96 -17.97 -9.38
C ALA A 787 27.24 -17.10 -10.42
N GLY A 788 27.06 -17.64 -11.62
CA GLY A 788 26.44 -16.95 -12.74
C GLY A 788 25.76 -17.94 -13.70
N THR A 789 25.17 -17.41 -14.76
CA THR A 789 24.58 -18.20 -15.86
C THR A 789 25.17 -17.74 -17.18
N THR A 790 25.36 -18.66 -18.12
CA THR A 790 25.88 -18.31 -19.44
C THR A 790 24.88 -17.54 -20.29
N ASP A 791 25.39 -16.68 -21.18
CA ASP A 791 24.59 -15.97 -22.18
C ASP A 791 24.20 -16.85 -23.38
N ILE A 792 23.58 -16.26 -24.41
CA ILE A 792 23.12 -16.98 -25.61
C ILE A 792 24.28 -17.64 -26.39
N ASP A 793 25.48 -17.09 -26.27
CA ASP A 793 26.71 -17.55 -26.92
C ASP A 793 27.54 -18.45 -25.99
N GLY A 794 26.97 -18.86 -24.85
CA GLY A 794 27.60 -19.75 -23.87
C GLY A 794 28.67 -19.09 -23.01
N ASN A 795 28.84 -17.77 -23.06
CA ASN A 795 29.90 -17.08 -22.32
C ASN A 795 29.53 -16.91 -20.84
N TYR A 796 30.52 -17.01 -19.97
CA TYR A 796 30.44 -16.60 -18.57
C TYR A 796 31.64 -15.72 -18.19
N HIS A 797 31.45 -14.88 -17.16
CA HIS A 797 32.48 -13.97 -16.67
C HIS A 797 32.33 -13.70 -15.16
N PHE A 798 33.45 -13.66 -14.46
CA PHE A 798 33.58 -13.31 -13.05
C PHE A 798 34.72 -12.29 -12.87
N THR A 799 34.43 -11.19 -12.18
CA THR A 799 35.42 -10.15 -11.81
C THR A 799 35.76 -10.22 -10.32
N ASP A 800 36.76 -9.44 -9.91
CA ASP A 800 37.08 -9.15 -8.51
C ASP A 800 37.50 -10.36 -7.66
N LEU A 801 38.04 -11.40 -8.32
CA LEU A 801 38.45 -12.64 -7.68
C LEU A 801 39.80 -12.48 -6.97
N PRO A 802 39.97 -13.02 -5.75
CA PRO A 802 41.29 -13.14 -5.13
C PRO A 802 42.24 -14.03 -5.95
N ASP A 803 43.55 -13.84 -5.80
CA ASP A 803 44.52 -14.83 -6.29
C ASP A 803 44.37 -16.13 -5.51
N GLY A 804 44.37 -17.26 -6.22
CA GLY A 804 44.15 -18.56 -5.58
C GLY A 804 43.86 -19.68 -6.55
N GLU A 805 43.71 -20.88 -5.98
CA GLU A 805 43.17 -22.03 -6.70
C GLU A 805 41.65 -22.04 -6.61
N TYR A 806 41.02 -22.26 -7.75
CA TYR A 806 39.59 -22.30 -7.90
C TYR A 806 39.15 -23.55 -8.65
N THR A 807 37.91 -23.97 -8.39
CA THR A 807 37.23 -24.99 -9.18
C THR A 807 35.99 -24.39 -9.81
N VAL A 808 35.90 -24.44 -11.14
CA VAL A 808 34.70 -24.04 -11.89
C VAL A 808 33.82 -25.26 -12.07
N ILE A 809 32.54 -25.12 -11.72
CA ILE A 809 31.51 -26.15 -11.91
C ILE A 809 30.42 -25.58 -12.80
N ALA A 810 30.21 -26.22 -13.95
CA ALA A 810 29.07 -25.96 -14.82
C ALA A 810 27.97 -26.99 -14.59
N SER A 811 26.71 -26.54 -14.51
CA SER A 811 25.55 -27.39 -14.26
C SER A 811 24.40 -27.07 -15.22
N GLY A 812 23.77 -28.12 -15.75
CA GLY A 812 22.80 -28.08 -16.87
C GLY A 812 22.79 -29.40 -17.68
N TYR A 813 23.89 -30.15 -17.58
CA TYR A 813 24.14 -31.54 -17.99
C TYR A 813 24.82 -32.27 -16.79
N PRO A 814 25.26 -33.54 -16.86
CA PRO A 814 26.06 -34.12 -15.77
C PRO A 814 27.20 -33.16 -15.37
N PRO A 815 27.37 -32.85 -14.07
CA PRO A 815 28.25 -31.78 -13.63
C PRO A 815 29.70 -32.09 -14.00
N VAL A 816 30.35 -31.14 -14.69
CA VAL A 816 31.78 -31.17 -15.00
C VAL A 816 32.48 -30.13 -14.14
N ALA A 817 33.58 -30.54 -13.50
CA ALA A 817 34.41 -29.69 -12.65
C ALA A 817 35.82 -29.58 -13.22
N GLY A 818 36.32 -28.36 -13.35
CA GLY A 818 37.69 -28.05 -13.77
C GLY A 818 38.41 -27.22 -12.72
N SER A 819 39.64 -27.60 -12.36
CA SER A 819 40.48 -26.82 -11.44
C SER A 819 41.40 -25.90 -12.22
N LEU A 820 41.54 -24.66 -11.76
CA LEU A 820 42.40 -23.65 -12.37
C LEU A 820 43.01 -22.75 -11.30
N ARG A 821 44.14 -22.11 -11.62
CA ARG A 821 44.84 -21.17 -10.73
C ARG A 821 44.82 -19.77 -11.35
N LEU A 822 44.30 -18.80 -10.59
CA LEU A 822 44.27 -17.39 -10.99
C LEU A 822 45.47 -16.64 -10.40
N THR A 823 46.12 -15.82 -11.23
CA THR A 823 47.27 -14.98 -10.85
C THR A 823 47.11 -13.57 -11.42
N GLY A 824 46.39 -12.67 -10.73
CA GLY A 824 46.35 -11.22 -10.94
C GLY A 824 46.08 -10.70 -12.36
N GLN A 825 45.72 -11.56 -13.29
CA GLN A 825 45.56 -11.31 -14.72
C GLN A 825 44.26 -11.94 -15.22
N GLU A 826 43.75 -11.44 -16.34
CA GLU A 826 42.60 -12.04 -17.03
C GLU A 826 42.94 -13.47 -17.46
N THR A 827 42.13 -14.43 -17.01
CA THR A 827 42.31 -15.85 -17.30
C THR A 827 41.08 -16.38 -18.01
N SER A 828 41.28 -17.14 -19.09
CA SER A 828 40.20 -17.78 -19.84
C SER A 828 40.16 -19.30 -19.58
N HIS A 829 38.97 -19.86 -19.32
CA HIS A 829 38.79 -21.30 -19.10
C HIS A 829 37.47 -21.81 -19.68
N ASP A 830 37.54 -22.60 -20.75
CA ASP A 830 36.36 -23.19 -21.39
C ASP A 830 35.98 -24.54 -20.73
N VAL A 831 34.68 -24.85 -20.73
CA VAL A 831 34.15 -26.09 -20.13
C VAL A 831 33.22 -26.80 -21.10
N ASP A 832 33.51 -28.08 -21.37
CA ASP A 832 32.70 -28.94 -22.23
C ASP A 832 31.75 -29.85 -21.41
N LEU A 833 30.46 -29.86 -21.77
CA LEU A 833 29.41 -30.63 -21.09
C LEU A 833 28.92 -31.83 -21.93
N GLY A 834 28.94 -33.06 -21.40
CA GLY A 834 28.51 -34.27 -22.11
C GLY A 834 28.01 -35.41 -21.22
N TYR A 835 27.30 -36.38 -21.81
CA TYR A 835 26.99 -37.68 -21.21
C TYR A 835 28.08 -38.70 -21.59
N PRO A 836 28.45 -39.65 -20.70
CA PRO A 836 29.35 -40.73 -21.08
C PRO A 836 28.73 -41.55 -22.22
N GLU A 837 29.49 -41.79 -23.30
CA GLU A 837 29.09 -42.70 -24.37
C GLU A 837 28.89 -44.11 -23.80
N GLY A 838 27.73 -44.69 -24.06
CA GLY A 838 27.38 -46.07 -23.70
C GLY A 838 27.70 -47.06 -24.81
#